data_AF-A0A428RHR3-F1
#
_entry.id   AF-A0A428RHR3-F1
#
_cell.length_a   1.000
_cell.length_b   1.000
_cell.length_c   1.000
_cell.angle_alpha   90.00
_cell.angle_beta   90.00
_cell.angle_gamma   90.00
#
_symmetry.space_group_name_H-M   'P 1'
#
loop_
_entity.id
_entity.type
_entity.pdbx_description
1 polymer ?
#
loop_
_entity_poly.entity_id
_entity_poly.type
_entity_poly.pdbx_seq_one_letter_code
_entity_poly.pdbx_strand_id
1 'polypeptide(L)'
;MSLTPLSLQWSLDNSAHSVVSVAKGALQAATSDNIQVLAILSCERFGNTVAMSPETRRGMERSVVPTPPPAVLGFLQVTVGYSANDCVTYFGRSMAGLQFLGLACALVTTMDAFQSGLAVHAMVEESAADKTLVPTEKQIIDLLKSIKPRCSRSGFANEVAGWQLLLRNSPHPGLPPYRSMFCPHMEAVVALVDAFRQLRRVGGADVAQVIIEVSDCAPWVAAFTKWCLGFPPSIIDKDGVPILEQPGSEVLMIIHPELPKSFKVTVHSSIGAPSELVSAKFDTQLALGMVGIETYGQLLMGYYEFDRGTAARAVRQALPYALRQVHQKMFFWGCGAENASPLEWWKLSEVVDRHPVFPVNSELKGWKASPFPPERVIEKLYAAFLSLPEPPEFRNLDPGLVISDLPLVRLHMQHLAGVCGCSECSESSASHQLGLYCKKKLFLEDLAAIIADILALSLFQSPDSLLVHYPSTSRRGENSEFIRDVHSVITKGGDVTSCPLGCVLERALELVGHETKYSSGWVMSSYNGQAVWPTIYETSNYEKEGFLSLSWLPGHIWHKNTSHQMAISTDTEFATIDPEIDICRVGVSEPCDLYPTLQVQWQATLRAEGLQVSIGLKGKDGTVKVSQNPAYILENLANALLVGKCQHSPDAKLDVPDRFSFLTGPVHPFDLLPIDDGMIGVVAVDRRDELGLMTLSYKFPSGQFVILRKGACLSCCLQVARHVGARVIVL
;
A
#
# COMPACT_ATOMS: atom_id res chain seq x y z
N MET A 1 -39.26 48.12 24.71
CA MET A 1 -37.90 48.15 24.13
C MET A 1 -37.73 46.84 23.37
N SER A 2 -37.75 46.89 22.05
CA SER A 2 -37.71 45.72 21.16
C SER A 2 -36.27 45.27 20.95
N LEU A 3 -35.96 44.03 21.32
CA LEU A 3 -34.73 43.36 20.93
C LEU A 3 -34.92 42.79 19.52
N THR A 4 -34.19 43.33 18.56
CA THR A 4 -34.09 42.81 17.20
C THR A 4 -33.39 41.44 17.22
N PRO A 5 -33.90 40.43 16.51
CA PRO A 5 -33.23 39.16 16.36
C PRO A 5 -32.01 39.33 15.44
N LEU A 6 -30.83 38.95 15.93
CA LEU A 6 -29.65 38.79 15.09
C LEU A 6 -29.84 37.54 14.22
N SER A 7 -30.38 37.70 13.02
CA SER A 7 -30.13 36.75 11.94
C SER A 7 -28.64 36.85 11.59
N LEU A 8 -27.92 35.71 11.55
CA LEU A 8 -26.61 35.62 10.90
C LEU A 8 -26.85 35.72 9.39
N GLN A 9 -27.14 36.95 8.96
CA GLN A 9 -27.40 37.33 7.59
C GLN A 9 -26.13 37.92 6.98
N TRP A 10 -25.89 37.54 5.73
CA TRP A 10 -24.67 37.75 5.00
C TRP A 10 -24.51 39.24 4.67
N SER A 11 -23.35 39.83 4.93
CA SER A 11 -22.95 41.09 4.28
C SER A 11 -21.46 41.05 3.93
N LEU A 12 -21.14 41.62 2.77
CA LEU A 12 -19.83 41.60 2.13
C LEU A 12 -19.02 42.87 2.41
N ASP A 13 -19.19 43.46 3.60
CA ASP A 13 -18.50 44.69 3.94
C ASP A 13 -17.48 44.42 5.05
N ASN A 14 -16.23 44.10 4.65
CA ASN A 14 -15.01 44.68 5.24
C ASN A 14 -13.69 44.13 4.63
N SER A 15 -12.81 45.06 4.23
CA SER A 15 -11.36 44.98 3.91
C SER A 15 -10.89 44.47 2.52
N ALA A 16 -10.72 45.42 1.59
CA ALA A 16 -10.21 45.21 0.22
C ALA A 16 -8.83 44.51 0.13
N HIS A 17 -7.93 44.74 1.11
CA HIS A 17 -6.63 44.05 1.14
C HIS A 17 -6.74 42.56 1.52
N SER A 18 -7.72 42.20 2.35
CA SER A 18 -8.03 40.80 2.68
C SER A 18 -8.58 40.07 1.45
N VAL A 19 -9.54 40.69 0.75
CA VAL A 19 -10.18 40.14 -0.47
C VAL A 19 -9.17 39.84 -1.56
N VAL A 20 -8.20 40.74 -1.81
CA VAL A 20 -7.16 40.52 -2.84
C VAL A 20 -6.22 39.37 -2.47
N SER A 21 -5.84 39.23 -1.18
CA SER A 21 -4.97 38.14 -0.73
C SER A 21 -5.68 36.77 -0.77
N VAL A 22 -6.97 36.74 -0.39
CA VAL A 22 -7.83 35.55 -0.42
C VAL A 22 -8.05 35.10 -1.87
N ALA A 23 -8.36 36.04 -2.78
CA ALA A 23 -8.52 35.76 -4.21
C ALA A 23 -7.22 35.25 -4.83
N LYS A 24 -6.07 35.84 -4.50
CA LYS A 24 -4.75 35.38 -4.97
C LYS A 24 -4.43 33.97 -4.48
N GLY A 25 -4.68 33.69 -3.20
CA GLY A 25 -4.47 32.36 -2.63
C GLY A 25 -5.35 31.29 -3.28
N ALA A 26 -6.63 31.58 -3.48
CA ALA A 26 -7.57 30.67 -4.13
C ALA A 26 -7.21 30.43 -5.60
N LEU A 27 -6.76 31.47 -6.33
CA LEU A 27 -6.27 31.35 -7.71
C LEU A 27 -5.01 30.48 -7.81
N GLN A 28 -4.08 30.62 -6.86
CA GLN A 28 -2.88 29.78 -6.80
C GLN A 28 -3.23 28.31 -6.56
N ALA A 29 -4.13 28.03 -5.63
CA ALA A 29 -4.64 26.68 -5.35
C ALA A 29 -5.39 26.07 -6.53
N ALA A 30 -6.30 26.84 -7.12
CA ALA A 30 -7.02 26.45 -8.33
C ALA A 30 -6.07 26.08 -9.47
N THR A 31 -5.01 26.87 -9.68
CA THR A 31 -4.04 26.62 -10.75
C THR A 31 -3.16 25.40 -10.44
N SER A 32 -2.74 25.25 -9.19
CA SER A 32 -1.92 24.11 -8.72
C SER A 32 -2.63 22.78 -8.95
N ASP A 33 -3.89 22.70 -8.55
CA ASP A 33 -4.64 21.45 -8.52
C ASP A 33 -5.55 21.27 -9.74
N ASN A 34 -5.53 22.25 -10.66
CA ASN A 34 -6.43 22.33 -11.82
C ASN A 34 -7.92 22.27 -11.42
N ILE A 35 -8.29 23.04 -10.39
CA ILE A 35 -9.63 23.12 -9.81
C ILE A 35 -10.25 24.48 -10.06
N GLN A 36 -11.58 24.55 -10.12
CA GLN A 36 -12.30 25.82 -10.24
C GLN A 36 -12.29 26.61 -8.93
N VAL A 37 -11.92 27.89 -9.01
CA VAL A 37 -11.85 28.81 -7.86
C VAL A 37 -13.18 28.89 -7.11
N LEU A 38 -14.31 28.85 -7.83
CA LEU A 38 -15.65 28.89 -7.24
C LEU A 38 -15.89 27.73 -6.27
N ALA A 39 -15.42 26.52 -6.60
CA ALA A 39 -15.56 25.36 -5.72
C ALA A 39 -14.79 25.54 -4.42
N ILE A 40 -13.56 26.07 -4.49
CA ILE A 40 -12.72 26.34 -3.32
C ILE A 40 -13.41 27.34 -2.40
N LEU A 41 -13.83 28.49 -2.94
CA LEU A 41 -14.44 29.57 -2.16
C LEU A 41 -15.78 29.16 -1.54
N SER A 42 -16.64 28.46 -2.30
CA SER A 42 -17.93 28.01 -1.79
C SER A 42 -17.79 26.94 -0.71
N CYS A 43 -16.82 26.03 -0.84
CA CYS A 43 -16.54 25.03 0.19
C CYS A 43 -15.93 25.63 1.46
N GLU A 44 -14.99 26.59 1.34
CA GLU A 44 -14.46 27.30 2.50
C GLU A 44 -15.58 28.03 3.25
N ARG A 45 -16.45 28.75 2.52
CA ARG A 45 -17.59 29.46 3.11
C ARG A 45 -18.56 28.52 3.80
N PHE A 46 -18.90 27.41 3.17
CA PHE A 46 -19.76 26.37 3.74
C PHE A 46 -19.19 25.83 5.05
N GLY A 47 -17.86 25.74 5.17
CA GLY A 47 -17.15 25.34 6.39
C GLY A 47 -17.52 26.15 7.64
N ASN A 48 -17.90 27.43 7.52
CA ASN A 48 -18.39 28.22 8.66
C ASN A 48 -19.63 27.64 9.33
N THR A 49 -20.41 26.87 8.56
CA THR A 49 -21.64 26.27 9.05
C THR A 49 -21.39 24.92 9.70
N VAL A 50 -20.30 24.23 9.36
CA VAL A 50 -20.03 22.84 9.74
C VAL A 50 -19.55 22.74 11.20
N ALA A 51 -20.20 21.88 11.98
CA ALA A 51 -19.74 21.54 13.31
C ALA A 51 -18.44 20.72 13.24
N MET A 52 -17.37 21.22 13.86
CA MET A 52 -16.09 20.51 13.95
C MET A 52 -15.38 20.78 15.27
N SER A 53 -14.92 19.72 15.93
CA SER A 53 -14.30 19.83 17.25
C SER A 53 -12.95 20.55 17.20
N PRO A 54 -12.53 21.22 18.29
CA PRO A 54 -11.19 21.77 18.40
C PRO A 54 -10.10 20.71 18.22
N GLU A 55 -10.29 19.51 18.74
CA GLU A 55 -9.36 18.38 18.64
C GLU A 55 -9.15 17.99 17.17
N THR A 56 -10.23 17.81 16.42
CA THR A 56 -10.16 17.47 15.00
C THR A 56 -9.46 18.56 14.20
N ARG A 57 -9.78 19.84 14.44
CA ARG A 57 -9.13 20.96 13.74
C ARG A 57 -7.62 20.98 13.97
N ARG A 58 -7.18 20.79 15.22
CA ARG A 58 -5.75 20.64 15.54
C ARG A 58 -5.13 19.40 14.88
N GLY A 59 -5.90 18.32 14.77
CA GLY A 59 -5.52 17.14 14.01
C GLY A 59 -5.23 17.46 12.55
N MET A 60 -6.11 18.21 11.88
CA MET A 60 -5.94 18.63 10.49
C MET A 60 -4.69 19.50 10.31
N GLU A 61 -4.50 20.49 11.19
CA GLU A 61 -3.32 21.37 11.20
C GLU A 61 -2.00 20.61 11.34
N ARG A 62 -1.99 19.46 12.03
CA ARG A 62 -0.79 18.65 12.29
C ARG A 62 -0.53 17.55 11.28
N SER A 63 -1.59 16.94 10.73
CA SER A 63 -1.48 15.70 9.95
C SER A 63 -1.82 15.86 8.46
N VAL A 64 -2.67 16.84 8.13
CA VAL A 64 -3.20 17.03 6.77
C VAL A 64 -2.61 18.28 6.12
N VAL A 65 -2.63 19.44 6.81
CA VAL A 65 -2.20 20.76 6.30
C VAL A 65 -0.69 20.94 6.11
N PRO A 66 0.22 20.30 6.87
CA PRO A 66 1.64 20.47 6.66
C PRO A 66 2.07 19.95 5.28
N THR A 67 2.85 20.74 4.56
CA THR A 67 3.42 20.39 3.25
C THR A 67 4.93 20.24 3.44
N PRO A 68 5.43 19.01 3.74
CA PRO A 68 6.86 18.78 3.83
C PRO A 68 7.57 19.20 2.54
N PRO A 69 8.83 19.64 2.60
CA PRO A 69 9.62 19.92 1.42
C PRO A 69 9.58 18.72 0.46
N PRO A 70 9.21 18.93 -0.82
CA PRO A 70 9.22 17.85 -1.78
C PRO A 70 10.61 17.22 -1.90
N ALA A 71 10.68 15.90 -1.95
CA ALA A 71 11.92 15.17 -2.12
C ALA A 71 12.27 15.08 -3.60
N VAL A 72 13.49 15.47 -3.97
CA VAL A 72 13.99 15.29 -5.33
C VAL A 72 14.63 13.91 -5.43
N LEU A 73 14.05 13.03 -6.26
CA LEU A 73 14.65 11.76 -6.61
C LEU A 73 15.73 12.01 -7.66
N GLY A 74 16.96 12.20 -7.19
CA GLY A 74 18.10 12.62 -8.02
C GLY A 74 18.34 11.71 -9.22
N PHE A 75 18.06 10.41 -9.09
CA PHE A 75 18.21 9.46 -10.19
C PHE A 75 17.22 9.76 -11.33
N LEU A 76 15.91 9.91 -11.07
CA LEU A 76 14.92 10.18 -12.12
C LEU A 76 14.71 11.66 -12.46
N GLN A 77 15.31 12.58 -11.69
CA GLN A 77 15.03 14.02 -11.76
C GLN A 77 13.54 14.35 -11.60
N VAL A 78 12.81 13.50 -10.87
CA VAL A 78 11.41 13.73 -10.48
C VAL A 78 11.36 14.23 -9.05
N THR A 79 10.28 14.90 -8.72
CA THR A 79 10.02 15.39 -7.37
C THR A 79 8.84 14.65 -6.78
N VAL A 80 8.96 14.17 -5.54
CA VAL A 80 7.87 13.55 -4.81
C VAL A 80 7.42 14.48 -3.69
N GLY A 81 6.13 14.80 -3.67
CA GLY A 81 5.56 15.62 -2.61
C GLY A 81 4.22 16.24 -2.97
N TYR A 82 3.74 17.12 -2.10
CA TYR A 82 2.57 17.95 -2.35
C TYR A 82 2.98 19.33 -2.84
N SER A 83 2.10 19.99 -3.59
CA SER A 83 2.31 21.37 -4.00
C SER A 83 2.21 22.31 -2.81
N ALA A 84 3.12 23.28 -2.72
CA ALA A 84 3.17 24.24 -1.62
C ALA A 84 1.96 25.19 -1.56
N ASN A 85 1.19 25.29 -2.65
CA ASN A 85 0.02 26.15 -2.75
C ASN A 85 -1.22 25.38 -3.19
N ASP A 86 -1.36 24.10 -2.82
CA ASP A 86 -2.54 23.30 -3.14
C ASP A 86 -3.81 23.76 -2.37
N CYS A 87 -4.96 23.16 -2.70
CA CYS A 87 -6.25 23.47 -2.06
C CYS A 87 -6.23 23.18 -0.56
N VAL A 88 -5.52 22.15 -0.11
CA VAL A 88 -5.42 21.79 1.31
C VAL A 88 -4.66 22.86 2.09
N THR A 89 -3.55 23.36 1.54
CA THR A 89 -2.77 24.44 2.14
C THR A 89 -3.58 25.74 2.18
N TYR A 90 -4.44 25.97 1.19
CA TYR A 90 -5.38 27.10 1.21
C TYR A 90 -6.41 26.97 2.34
N PHE A 91 -7.12 25.84 2.44
CA PHE A 91 -8.13 25.61 3.47
C PHE A 91 -7.54 25.67 4.89
N GLY A 92 -6.28 25.27 5.07
CA GLY A 92 -5.58 25.35 6.35
C GLY A 92 -5.34 26.77 6.89
N ARG A 93 -5.61 27.82 6.10
CA ARG A 93 -5.36 29.22 6.50
C ARG A 93 -6.49 29.85 7.32
N SER A 94 -7.67 29.23 7.30
CA SER A 94 -8.86 29.77 7.95
C SER A 94 -9.58 28.71 8.77
N MET A 95 -10.31 29.17 9.78
CA MET A 95 -11.15 28.30 10.60
C MET A 95 -12.21 27.57 9.78
N ALA A 96 -12.86 28.29 8.86
CA ALA A 96 -13.88 27.75 7.97
C ALA A 96 -13.30 26.68 7.04
N GLY A 97 -12.13 26.95 6.46
CA GLY A 97 -11.41 25.98 5.64
C GLY A 97 -11.03 24.72 6.41
N LEU A 98 -10.56 24.84 7.66
CA LEU A 98 -10.27 23.69 8.52
C LEU A 98 -11.54 22.87 8.89
N GLN A 99 -12.67 23.54 9.12
CA GLN A 99 -13.95 22.86 9.37
C GLN A 99 -14.42 22.08 8.13
N PHE A 100 -14.34 22.70 6.94
CA PHE A 100 -14.63 22.03 5.69
C PHE A 100 -13.66 20.86 5.45
N LEU A 101 -12.37 21.06 5.67
CA LEU A 101 -11.36 20.01 5.51
C LEU A 101 -11.62 18.83 6.43
N GLY A 102 -12.05 19.07 7.68
CA GLY A 102 -12.44 18.01 8.61
C GLY A 102 -13.62 17.17 8.12
N LEU A 103 -14.63 17.80 7.52
CA LEU A 103 -15.75 17.11 6.87
C LEU A 103 -15.27 16.35 5.63
N ALA A 104 -14.53 17.01 4.74
CA ALA A 104 -14.01 16.40 3.52
C ALA A 104 -13.15 15.17 3.84
N CYS A 105 -12.32 15.24 4.88
CA CYS A 105 -11.55 14.09 5.37
C CYS A 105 -12.45 12.93 5.76
N ALA A 106 -13.52 13.16 6.52
CA ALA A 106 -14.43 12.09 6.91
C ALA A 106 -15.06 11.39 5.68
N LEU A 107 -15.46 12.17 4.68
CA LEU A 107 -16.10 11.66 3.47
C LEU A 107 -15.12 10.94 2.54
N VAL A 108 -14.10 11.63 2.02
CA VAL A 108 -13.26 11.09 0.93
C VAL A 108 -12.32 9.96 1.36
N THR A 109 -12.15 9.74 2.67
CA THR A 109 -11.33 8.65 3.23
C THR A 109 -12.12 7.39 3.55
N THR A 110 -13.45 7.42 3.44
CA THR A 110 -14.34 6.28 3.71
C THR A 110 -15.35 6.05 2.60
N MET A 111 -15.70 7.07 1.82
CA MET A 111 -16.61 7.03 0.69
C MET A 111 -15.85 7.31 -0.62
N ASP A 112 -16.41 6.90 -1.75
CA ASP A 112 -15.85 7.30 -3.05
C ASP A 112 -16.02 8.81 -3.28
N ALA A 113 -15.13 9.39 -4.09
CA ALA A 113 -15.11 10.83 -4.31
C ALA A 113 -16.35 11.34 -5.07
N PHE A 114 -17.04 10.47 -5.82
CA PHE A 114 -18.24 10.83 -6.55
C PHE A 114 -19.42 10.99 -5.58
N GLN A 115 -19.70 10.00 -4.74
CA GLN A 115 -20.73 10.07 -3.69
C GLN A 115 -20.44 11.19 -2.69
N SER A 116 -19.18 11.33 -2.27
CA SER A 116 -18.75 12.44 -1.41
C SER A 116 -19.05 13.80 -2.05
N GLY A 117 -18.79 13.93 -3.36
CA GLY A 117 -19.00 15.18 -4.10
C GLY A 117 -20.47 15.54 -4.24
N LEU A 118 -21.34 14.56 -4.49
CA LEU A 118 -22.79 14.76 -4.51
C LEU A 118 -23.32 15.20 -3.14
N ALA A 119 -22.86 14.57 -2.06
CA ALA A 119 -23.25 14.94 -0.70
C ALA A 119 -22.84 16.39 -0.38
N VAL A 120 -21.60 16.76 -0.68
CA VAL A 120 -21.10 18.13 -0.45
C VAL A 120 -21.83 19.13 -1.32
N HIS A 121 -22.11 18.80 -2.59
CA HIS A 121 -22.88 19.67 -3.48
C HIS A 121 -24.26 19.96 -2.92
N ALA A 122 -25.02 18.93 -2.52
CA ALA A 122 -26.34 19.09 -1.94
C ALA A 122 -26.32 20.02 -0.70
N MET A 123 -25.36 19.82 0.22
CA MET A 123 -25.23 20.65 1.43
C MET A 123 -24.85 22.11 1.11
N VAL A 124 -23.95 22.32 0.16
CA VAL A 124 -23.52 23.66 -0.28
C VAL A 124 -24.66 24.38 -0.98
N GLU A 125 -25.35 23.70 -1.89
CA GLU A 125 -26.49 24.24 -2.62
C GLU A 125 -27.58 24.66 -1.64
N GLU A 126 -28.00 23.78 -0.73
CA GLU A 126 -29.05 24.06 0.26
C GLU A 126 -28.69 25.26 1.15
N SER A 127 -27.43 25.38 1.56
CA SER A 127 -26.94 26.43 2.46
C SER A 127 -26.61 27.76 1.78
N ALA A 128 -26.57 27.81 0.44
CA ALA A 128 -26.20 29.01 -0.29
C ALA A 128 -27.32 30.06 -0.29
N ALA A 129 -26.99 31.29 0.13
CA ALA A 129 -27.90 32.43 0.03
C ALA A 129 -28.16 32.86 -1.42
N ASP A 130 -27.16 32.72 -2.29
CA ASP A 130 -27.24 32.99 -3.72
C ASP A 130 -27.01 31.71 -4.52
N LYS A 131 -28.10 31.19 -5.10
CA LYS A 131 -28.09 29.96 -5.91
C LYS A 131 -27.32 30.12 -7.22
N THR A 132 -27.02 31.35 -7.66
CA THR A 132 -26.27 31.61 -8.88
C THR A 132 -24.75 31.43 -8.72
N LEU A 133 -24.25 31.38 -7.48
CA LEU A 133 -22.83 31.23 -7.14
C LEU A 133 -22.50 29.83 -6.55
N VAL A 134 -23.30 28.83 -6.89
CA VAL A 134 -23.07 27.44 -6.47
C VAL A 134 -22.20 26.74 -7.53
N PRO A 135 -21.06 26.12 -7.14
CA PRO A 135 -20.24 25.34 -8.06
C PRO A 135 -21.01 24.10 -8.52
N THR A 136 -20.72 23.60 -9.73
CA THR A 136 -21.38 22.38 -10.23
C THR A 136 -20.91 21.15 -9.48
N GLU A 137 -21.70 20.07 -9.50
CA GLU A 137 -21.33 18.76 -8.93
C GLU A 137 -19.93 18.32 -9.38
N LYS A 138 -19.66 18.42 -10.69
CA LYS A 138 -18.35 18.07 -11.25
C LYS A 138 -17.21 18.88 -10.62
N GLN A 139 -17.40 20.18 -10.41
CA GLN A 139 -16.38 21.03 -9.80
C GLN A 139 -16.08 20.64 -8.34
N ILE A 140 -17.09 20.24 -7.58
CA ILE A 140 -16.92 19.72 -6.22
C ILE A 140 -16.24 18.35 -6.23
N ILE A 141 -16.67 17.44 -7.12
CA ILE A 141 -16.05 16.12 -7.25
C ILE A 141 -14.57 16.25 -7.59
N ASP A 142 -14.21 17.13 -8.53
CA ASP A 142 -12.82 17.38 -8.92
C ASP A 142 -12.00 17.94 -7.73
N LEU A 143 -12.56 18.88 -6.96
CA LEU A 143 -11.95 19.40 -5.73
C LEU A 143 -11.72 18.28 -4.69
N LEU A 144 -12.72 17.43 -4.44
CA LEU A 144 -12.59 16.34 -3.47
C LEU A 144 -11.55 15.30 -3.92
N LYS A 145 -11.48 15.01 -5.23
CA LYS A 145 -10.43 14.15 -5.79
C LYS A 145 -9.03 14.74 -5.59
N SER A 146 -8.85 16.06 -5.72
CA SER A 146 -7.53 16.68 -5.55
C SER A 146 -7.04 16.66 -4.11
N ILE A 147 -7.93 16.82 -3.13
CA ILE A 147 -7.55 16.85 -1.70
C ILE A 147 -7.50 15.46 -1.04
N LYS A 148 -8.20 14.46 -1.60
CA LYS A 148 -8.25 13.07 -1.07
C LYS A 148 -6.89 12.47 -0.69
N PRO A 149 -5.82 12.61 -1.50
CA PRO A 149 -4.49 12.11 -1.16
C PRO A 149 -3.96 12.60 0.20
N ARG A 150 -4.19 13.88 0.53
CA ARG A 150 -3.78 14.44 1.83
C ARG A 150 -4.77 14.10 2.92
N CYS A 151 -6.06 14.12 2.61
CA CYS A 151 -7.12 13.76 3.55
C CYS A 151 -6.95 12.34 4.12
N SER A 152 -6.38 11.41 3.36
CA SER A 152 -6.10 10.03 3.80
C SER A 152 -5.19 9.97 5.04
N ARG A 153 -4.41 11.03 5.30
CA ARG A 153 -3.54 11.16 6.48
C ARG A 153 -4.25 11.70 7.73
N SER A 154 -5.53 12.05 7.63
CA SER A 154 -6.32 12.60 8.74
C SER A 154 -6.44 11.63 9.93
N GLY A 155 -6.36 10.33 9.68
CA GLY A 155 -6.60 9.30 10.68
C GLY A 155 -8.07 8.93 10.88
N PHE A 156 -9.01 9.53 10.13
CA PHE A 156 -10.44 9.25 10.30
C PHE A 156 -10.78 7.76 10.05
N ALA A 157 -10.22 7.15 9.01
CA ALA A 157 -10.40 5.71 8.76
C ALA A 157 -9.89 4.83 9.92
N ASN A 158 -8.82 5.24 10.61
CA ASN A 158 -8.35 4.56 11.82
C ASN A 158 -9.34 4.73 12.98
N GLU A 159 -9.96 5.91 13.14
CA GLU A 159 -11.00 6.09 14.16
C GLU A 159 -12.22 5.21 13.89
N VAL A 160 -12.70 5.14 12.65
CA VAL A 160 -13.82 4.26 12.26
C VAL A 160 -13.49 2.80 12.58
N ALA A 161 -12.28 2.35 12.22
CA ALA A 161 -11.79 1.01 12.54
C ALA A 161 -11.72 0.77 14.06
N GLY A 162 -11.25 1.74 14.84
CA GLY A 162 -11.21 1.66 16.30
C GLY A 162 -12.60 1.45 16.91
N TRP A 163 -13.60 2.20 16.43
CA TRP A 163 -15.00 2.00 16.83
C TRP A 163 -15.55 0.63 16.41
N GLN A 164 -15.18 0.17 15.22
CA GLN A 164 -15.56 -1.15 14.72
C GLN A 164 -15.03 -2.26 15.64
N LEU A 165 -13.75 -2.18 16.02
CA LEU A 165 -13.12 -3.11 16.95
C LEU A 165 -13.78 -3.04 18.35
N LEU A 166 -14.05 -1.85 18.85
CA LEU A 166 -14.70 -1.64 20.15
C LEU A 166 -16.10 -2.27 20.20
N LEU A 167 -16.95 -1.97 19.21
CA LEU A 167 -18.32 -2.49 19.16
C LEU A 167 -18.34 -4.00 18.95
N ARG A 168 -17.47 -4.55 18.09
CA ARG A 168 -17.32 -6.00 17.90
C ARG A 168 -16.88 -6.71 19.18
N ASN A 169 -16.00 -6.09 19.96
CA ASN A 169 -15.47 -6.64 21.21
C ASN A 169 -16.39 -6.45 22.41
N SER A 170 -17.52 -5.76 22.23
CA SER A 170 -18.53 -5.63 23.27
C SER A 170 -19.10 -7.00 23.66
N PRO A 171 -19.29 -7.28 24.97
CA PRO A 171 -19.97 -8.50 25.44
C PRO A 171 -21.48 -8.46 25.20
N HIS A 172 -22.02 -7.35 24.68
CA HIS A 172 -23.45 -7.15 24.49
C HIS A 172 -24.04 -8.11 23.43
N PRO A 173 -25.08 -8.90 23.75
CA PRO A 173 -25.66 -9.86 22.83
C PRO A 173 -26.42 -9.17 21.69
N GLY A 174 -26.38 -9.75 20.48
CA GLY A 174 -27.20 -9.28 19.36
C GLY A 174 -26.60 -8.14 18.51
N LEU A 175 -25.42 -7.63 18.84
CA LEU A 175 -24.72 -6.68 17.96
C LEU A 175 -24.32 -7.33 16.62
N PRO A 176 -24.30 -6.55 15.53
CA PRO A 176 -23.73 -7.00 14.27
C PRO A 176 -22.27 -7.45 14.45
N PRO A 177 -21.80 -8.46 13.71
CA PRO A 177 -20.42 -8.95 13.83
C PRO A 177 -19.36 -7.96 13.30
N TYR A 178 -19.79 -6.83 12.70
CA TYR A 178 -18.95 -5.75 12.17
C TYR A 178 -17.66 -6.25 11.49
N ARG A 179 -17.80 -7.13 10.50
CA ARG A 179 -16.67 -7.70 9.74
C ARG A 179 -16.14 -6.75 8.67
N SER A 180 -17.03 -5.91 8.14
CA SER A 180 -16.74 -4.95 7.08
C SER A 180 -16.93 -3.54 7.61
N MET A 181 -16.19 -2.59 7.02
CA MET A 181 -16.40 -1.17 7.32
C MET A 181 -17.53 -0.66 6.43
N PHE A 182 -18.51 0.00 7.02
CA PHE A 182 -19.66 0.57 6.32
C PHE A 182 -19.75 2.07 6.57
N CYS A 183 -20.14 2.82 5.56
CA CYS A 183 -20.46 4.25 5.67
C CYS A 183 -21.96 4.48 5.41
N PRO A 184 -22.55 5.55 5.99
CA PRO A 184 -23.92 5.93 5.70
C PRO A 184 -24.10 6.36 4.24
N HIS A 185 -25.32 6.24 3.73
CA HIS A 185 -25.69 6.80 2.43
C HIS A 185 -25.59 8.34 2.43
N MET A 186 -25.41 8.94 1.24
CA MET A 186 -25.32 10.40 1.05
C MET A 186 -26.37 11.19 1.83
N GLU A 187 -27.65 10.83 1.69
CA GLU A 187 -28.75 11.54 2.37
C GLU A 187 -28.65 11.46 3.90
N ALA A 188 -28.21 10.32 4.43
CA ALA A 188 -27.96 10.15 5.86
C ALA A 188 -26.81 11.04 6.34
N VAL A 189 -25.75 11.18 5.54
CA VAL A 189 -24.63 12.10 5.83
C VAL A 189 -25.12 13.55 5.87
N VAL A 190 -25.92 13.98 4.90
CA VAL A 190 -26.50 15.34 4.86
C VAL A 190 -27.31 15.62 6.13
N ALA A 191 -28.19 14.69 6.52
CA ALA A 191 -29.00 14.81 7.73
C ALA A 191 -28.15 14.84 9.03
N LEU A 192 -27.08 14.04 9.11
CA LEU A 192 -26.15 14.05 10.24
C LEU A 192 -25.42 15.40 10.35
N VAL A 193 -24.92 15.91 9.23
CA VAL A 193 -24.26 17.22 9.20
C VAL A 193 -25.26 18.28 9.67
N ASP A 194 -26.47 18.31 9.13
CA ASP A 194 -27.49 19.28 9.54
C ASP A 194 -27.86 19.17 11.03
N ALA A 195 -28.04 17.95 11.56
CA ALA A 195 -28.30 17.73 12.99
C ALA A 195 -27.19 18.33 13.87
N PHE A 196 -25.92 18.10 13.53
CA PHE A 196 -24.80 18.64 14.29
C PHE A 196 -24.63 20.14 14.13
N ARG A 197 -24.98 20.70 12.96
CA ARG A 197 -25.05 22.15 12.74
C ARG A 197 -26.09 22.79 13.64
N GLN A 198 -27.28 22.18 13.76
CA GLN A 198 -28.35 22.67 14.64
C GLN A 198 -27.93 22.58 16.11
N LEU A 199 -27.31 21.47 16.54
CA LEU A 199 -26.82 21.27 17.91
C LEU A 199 -25.75 22.30 18.32
N ARG A 200 -24.86 22.70 17.40
CA ARG A 200 -23.79 23.68 17.69
C ARG A 200 -24.16 25.13 17.37
N ARG A 201 -25.38 25.41 16.95
CA ARG A 201 -25.81 26.76 16.56
C ARG A 201 -25.90 27.67 17.79
N VAL A 202 -25.19 28.80 17.73
CA VAL A 202 -25.30 29.85 18.75
C VAL A 202 -26.54 30.70 18.46
N GLY A 203 -27.51 30.75 19.38
CA GLY A 203 -28.56 31.79 19.41
C GLY A 203 -29.94 31.45 18.83
N GLY A 204 -30.35 30.17 18.70
CA GLY A 204 -31.73 29.84 18.35
C GLY A 204 -32.13 28.41 18.75
N ALA A 205 -33.25 28.30 19.47
CA ALA A 205 -33.90 27.08 20.00
C ALA A 205 -32.92 25.96 20.42
N ASP A 206 -32.51 25.97 21.69
CA ASP A 206 -31.57 25.01 22.28
C ASP A 206 -31.95 23.57 21.92
N VAL A 207 -31.28 22.98 20.93
CA VAL A 207 -31.37 21.54 20.67
C VAL A 207 -30.85 20.85 21.92
N ALA A 208 -31.70 20.10 22.60
CA ALA A 208 -31.37 19.41 23.84
C ALA A 208 -30.68 18.07 23.56
N GLN A 209 -31.08 17.39 22.48
CA GLN A 209 -30.59 16.05 22.17
C GLN A 209 -30.75 15.72 20.69
N VAL A 210 -29.81 14.93 20.14
CA VAL A 210 -29.93 14.28 18.83
C VAL A 210 -30.00 12.77 19.03
N ILE A 211 -31.01 12.12 18.46
CA ILE A 211 -31.17 10.67 18.47
C ILE A 211 -30.88 10.13 17.07
N ILE A 212 -29.97 9.16 16.99
CA ILE A 212 -29.56 8.52 15.74
C ILE A 212 -29.83 7.01 15.84
N GLU A 213 -30.76 6.53 15.03
CA GLU A 213 -31.07 5.11 14.89
C GLU A 213 -30.30 4.54 13.69
N VAL A 214 -29.45 3.55 13.93
CA VAL A 214 -28.46 3.05 12.97
C VAL A 214 -28.20 1.55 13.14
N SER A 215 -27.64 0.90 12.12
CA SER A 215 -27.27 -0.52 12.14
C SER A 215 -25.80 -0.72 11.77
N ASP A 216 -25.49 -1.17 10.54
CA ASP A 216 -24.14 -1.57 10.12
C ASP A 216 -23.12 -0.41 10.08
N CYS A 217 -23.56 0.83 9.84
CA CYS A 217 -22.66 2.01 9.82
C CYS A 217 -22.46 2.68 11.18
N ALA A 218 -22.90 2.05 12.29
CA ALA A 218 -22.72 2.59 13.64
C ALA A 218 -21.27 2.97 13.99
N PRO A 219 -20.22 2.19 13.61
CA PRO A 219 -18.84 2.60 13.83
C PRO A 219 -18.47 3.94 13.18
N TRP A 220 -18.96 4.16 11.95
CA TRP A 220 -18.71 5.40 11.21
C TRP A 220 -19.43 6.58 11.86
N VAL A 221 -20.69 6.40 12.24
CA VAL A 221 -21.47 7.44 12.93
C VAL A 221 -20.82 7.82 14.25
N ALA A 222 -20.39 6.84 15.06
CA ALA A 222 -19.71 7.10 16.33
C ALA A 222 -18.40 7.87 16.14
N ALA A 223 -17.59 7.49 15.14
CA ALA A 223 -16.37 8.21 14.77
C ALA A 223 -16.71 9.65 14.36
N PHE A 224 -17.68 9.83 13.46
CA PHE A 224 -18.07 11.14 12.95
C PHE A 224 -18.65 12.05 14.03
N THR A 225 -19.45 11.52 14.96
CA THR A 225 -19.96 12.28 16.12
C THR A 225 -18.80 12.79 16.97
N LYS A 226 -17.84 11.93 17.34
CA LYS A 226 -16.65 12.34 18.10
C LYS A 226 -15.83 13.38 17.32
N TRP A 227 -15.68 13.17 16.01
CA TRP A 227 -14.97 14.07 15.10
C TRP A 227 -15.58 15.48 15.08
N CYS A 228 -16.90 15.57 14.95
CA CYS A 228 -17.64 16.82 14.87
C CYS A 228 -17.81 17.52 16.22
N LEU A 229 -18.07 16.76 17.29
CA LEU A 229 -18.50 17.32 18.58
C LEU A 229 -17.41 17.29 19.66
N GLY A 230 -16.38 16.49 19.50
CA GLY A 230 -15.26 16.33 20.45
C GLY A 230 -15.51 15.27 21.53
N PHE A 231 -16.71 14.69 21.56
CA PHE A 231 -17.09 13.62 22.48
C PHE A 231 -17.85 12.50 21.75
N PRO A 232 -17.68 11.24 22.18
CA PRO A 232 -18.42 10.11 21.61
C PRO A 232 -19.93 10.16 21.92
N PRO A 233 -20.78 9.51 21.10
CA PRO A 233 -22.18 9.33 21.43
C PRO A 233 -22.36 8.36 22.60
N SER A 234 -23.45 8.51 23.35
CA SER A 234 -23.97 7.42 24.18
C SER A 234 -24.61 6.37 23.27
N ILE A 235 -24.34 5.09 23.51
CA ILE A 235 -24.78 3.98 22.66
C ILE A 235 -25.65 3.03 23.47
N ILE A 236 -26.87 2.81 23.00
CA ILE A 236 -27.81 1.84 23.55
C ILE A 236 -28.26 0.87 22.47
N ASP A 237 -28.71 -0.31 22.88
CA ASP A 237 -29.42 -1.22 21.98
C ASP A 237 -30.88 -0.77 21.78
N LYS A 238 -31.60 -1.49 20.93
CA LYS A 238 -33.03 -1.27 20.67
C LYS A 238 -33.92 -1.41 21.91
N ASP A 239 -33.47 -2.16 22.92
CA ASP A 239 -34.22 -2.48 24.13
C ASP A 239 -33.90 -1.48 25.27
N GLY A 240 -33.05 -0.47 24.99
CA GLY A 240 -32.65 0.56 25.94
C GLY A 240 -31.49 0.17 26.85
N VAL A 241 -30.86 -0.98 26.62
CA VAL A 241 -29.72 -1.46 27.39
C VAL A 241 -28.46 -0.71 26.94
N PRO A 242 -27.69 -0.14 27.87
CA PRO A 242 -26.47 0.57 27.54
C PRO A 242 -25.38 -0.36 26.99
N ILE A 243 -24.82 0.02 25.84
CA ILE A 243 -23.60 -0.56 25.28
C ILE A 243 -22.40 0.30 25.67
N LEU A 244 -22.54 1.63 25.58
CA LEU A 244 -21.54 2.60 25.99
C LEU A 244 -22.21 3.86 26.53
N GLU A 245 -22.14 4.08 27.84
CA GLU A 245 -22.65 5.31 28.44
C GLU A 245 -21.58 6.42 28.40
N GLN A 246 -21.98 7.59 27.92
CA GLN A 246 -21.13 8.79 27.89
C GLN A 246 -21.84 9.90 28.68
N PRO A 247 -21.41 10.16 29.93
CA PRO A 247 -22.04 11.16 30.78
C PRO A 247 -22.07 12.54 30.10
N GLY A 248 -23.26 13.12 29.98
CA GLY A 248 -23.45 14.43 29.36
C GLY A 248 -23.38 14.46 27.83
N SER A 249 -23.42 13.30 27.15
CA SER A 249 -23.50 13.27 25.70
C SER A 249 -24.88 13.72 25.22
N GLU A 250 -24.89 14.75 24.37
CA GLU A 250 -26.09 15.30 23.70
C GLU A 250 -26.55 14.42 22.52
N VAL A 251 -25.79 13.37 22.20
CA VAL A 251 -26.07 12.45 21.10
C VAL A 251 -26.30 11.05 21.64
N LEU A 252 -27.49 10.52 21.38
CA LEU A 252 -27.87 9.14 21.68
C LEU A 252 -27.92 8.34 20.38
N MET A 253 -27.13 7.28 20.30
CA MET A 253 -27.12 6.34 19.20
C MET A 253 -27.82 5.04 19.61
N ILE A 254 -28.83 4.64 18.85
CA ILE A 254 -29.61 3.42 19.06
C ILE A 254 -29.26 2.43 17.95
N ILE A 255 -28.73 1.26 18.32
CA ILE A 255 -28.35 0.22 17.35
C ILE A 255 -29.53 -0.72 17.12
N HIS A 256 -29.97 -0.84 15.86
CA HIS A 256 -31.04 -1.75 15.41
C HIS A 256 -30.48 -2.84 14.49
N PRO A 257 -30.05 -4.00 15.02
CA PRO A 257 -29.48 -5.09 14.22
C PRO A 257 -30.52 -5.77 13.29
N GLU A 258 -31.80 -5.74 13.69
CA GLU A 258 -32.89 -6.47 13.01
C GLU A 258 -33.47 -5.75 11.79
N LEU A 259 -33.15 -4.46 11.64
CA LEU A 259 -33.54 -3.64 10.51
C LEU A 259 -32.28 -3.19 9.78
N PRO A 260 -31.54 -4.12 9.13
CA PRO A 260 -30.40 -3.73 8.31
C PRO A 260 -30.92 -2.69 7.30
N LYS A 261 -30.12 -1.63 7.08
CA LYS A 261 -30.43 -0.50 6.19
C LYS A 261 -31.31 0.61 6.78
N SER A 262 -31.92 0.48 7.95
CA SER A 262 -32.66 1.61 8.54
C SER A 262 -31.71 2.67 9.07
N PHE A 263 -31.95 3.92 8.68
CA PHE A 263 -31.23 5.06 9.22
C PHE A 263 -32.23 6.17 9.54
N LYS A 264 -32.20 6.67 10.77
CA LYS A 264 -33.07 7.75 11.20
C LYS A 264 -32.34 8.73 12.11
N VAL A 265 -32.57 10.03 11.89
CA VAL A 265 -32.02 11.11 12.70
C VAL A 265 -33.16 12.00 13.17
N THR A 266 -33.27 12.12 14.49
CA THR A 266 -34.29 12.94 15.15
C THR A 266 -33.62 13.99 16.03
N VAL A 267 -34.03 15.23 15.91
CA VAL A 267 -33.53 16.37 16.69
C VAL A 267 -34.61 16.77 17.70
N HIS A 268 -34.25 16.76 18.98
CA HIS A 268 -35.12 17.19 20.07
C HIS A 268 -34.74 18.60 20.51
N SER A 269 -35.65 19.56 20.32
CA SER A 269 -35.51 20.89 20.87
C SER A 269 -35.94 20.94 22.33
N SER A 270 -35.35 21.84 23.11
CA SER A 270 -35.74 22.12 24.50
C SER A 270 -37.20 22.60 24.61
N ILE A 271 -37.74 23.13 23.50
CA ILE A 271 -39.11 23.61 23.36
C ILE A 271 -39.63 23.18 21.98
N GLY A 272 -40.67 22.36 21.92
CA GLY A 272 -41.32 21.93 20.67
C GLY A 272 -41.44 20.42 20.50
N ALA A 273 -42.04 20.00 19.39
CA ALA A 273 -42.07 18.60 18.99
C ALA A 273 -40.73 18.20 18.34
N PRO A 274 -40.29 16.94 18.47
CA PRO A 274 -39.08 16.45 17.80
C PRO A 274 -39.19 16.63 16.28
N SER A 275 -38.11 17.06 15.64
CA SER A 275 -38.02 17.11 14.17
C SER A 275 -37.28 15.89 13.65
N GLU A 276 -37.91 15.17 12.73
CA GLU A 276 -37.27 14.06 12.02
C GLU A 276 -36.61 14.63 10.76
N LEU A 277 -35.27 14.57 10.70
CA LEU A 277 -34.51 15.08 9.55
C LEU A 277 -34.43 14.04 8.43
N VAL A 278 -34.33 12.76 8.82
CA VAL A 278 -34.35 11.63 7.89
C VAL A 278 -34.91 10.41 8.60
N SER A 279 -35.70 9.62 7.87
CA SER A 279 -36.16 8.30 8.27
C SER A 279 -36.39 7.48 7.01
N ALA A 280 -35.40 6.67 6.66
CA ALA A 280 -35.42 5.92 5.42
C ALA A 280 -34.63 4.62 5.54
N LYS A 281 -34.84 3.74 4.55
CA LYS A 281 -34.04 2.54 4.36
C LYS A 281 -33.04 2.81 3.24
N PHE A 282 -31.76 2.77 3.56
CA PHE A 282 -30.67 2.98 2.61
C PHE A 282 -29.81 1.75 2.48
N ASP A 283 -29.42 1.41 1.25
CA ASP A 283 -28.36 0.44 1.07
C ASP A 283 -27.06 0.96 1.69
N THR A 284 -26.52 0.18 2.64
CA THR A 284 -25.25 0.47 3.29
C THR A 284 -24.13 0.37 2.26
N GLN A 285 -23.30 1.40 2.19
CA GLN A 285 -22.15 1.43 1.30
C GLN A 285 -20.92 0.84 2.01
N LEU A 286 -20.15 0.03 1.28
CA LEU A 286 -18.88 -0.46 1.78
C LEU A 286 -17.90 0.72 1.86
N ALA A 287 -17.35 0.95 3.04
CA ALA A 287 -16.36 1.98 3.20
C ALA A 287 -15.03 1.52 2.59
N LEU A 288 -14.30 2.45 1.98
CA LEU A 288 -12.93 2.24 1.50
C LEU A 288 -12.00 3.00 2.43
N GLY A 289 -11.00 2.34 3.03
CA GLY A 289 -10.14 2.99 4.02
C GLY A 289 -8.65 2.71 3.82
N MET A 290 -7.84 3.76 3.98
CA MET A 290 -6.40 3.66 4.16
C MET A 290 -6.11 3.79 5.66
N VAL A 291 -5.64 2.72 6.30
CA VAL A 291 -5.42 2.64 7.76
C VAL A 291 -3.95 2.36 8.09
N GLY A 292 -3.52 2.61 9.32
CA GLY A 292 -2.17 2.23 9.75
C GLY A 292 -1.99 0.71 9.81
N ILE A 293 -0.74 0.24 9.76
CA ILE A 293 -0.39 -1.20 9.77
C ILE A 293 -0.94 -1.92 11.01
N GLU A 294 -0.86 -1.28 12.17
CA GLU A 294 -1.42 -1.80 13.42
C GLU A 294 -2.94 -2.02 13.31
N THR A 295 -3.67 -0.97 12.94
CA THR A 295 -5.13 -1.03 12.75
C THR A 295 -5.51 -2.08 11.73
N TYR A 296 -4.76 -2.15 10.62
CA TYR A 296 -4.94 -3.15 9.58
C TYR A 296 -4.82 -4.58 10.12
N GLY A 297 -3.76 -4.86 10.90
CA GLY A 297 -3.57 -6.18 11.50
C GLY A 297 -4.67 -6.55 12.49
N GLN A 298 -5.10 -5.61 13.33
CA GLN A 298 -6.23 -5.83 14.25
C GLN A 298 -7.56 -6.11 13.54
N LEU A 299 -7.84 -5.38 12.46
CA LEU A 299 -9.02 -5.63 11.62
C LEU A 299 -8.95 -7.01 10.97
N LEU A 300 -7.80 -7.37 10.39
CA LEU A 300 -7.61 -8.65 9.69
C LEU A 300 -7.71 -9.85 10.64
N MET A 301 -7.08 -9.76 11.82
CA MET A 301 -7.19 -10.80 12.86
C MET A 301 -8.63 -11.01 13.30
N GLY A 302 -9.41 -9.94 13.42
CA GLY A 302 -10.83 -10.05 13.73
C GLY A 302 -11.69 -10.57 12.59
N TYR A 303 -11.37 -10.20 11.34
CA TYR A 303 -12.08 -10.66 10.15
C TYR A 303 -12.03 -12.19 10.04
N TYR A 304 -10.87 -12.79 10.34
CA TYR A 304 -10.66 -14.25 10.36
C TYR A 304 -11.01 -14.92 11.69
N GLU A 305 -11.53 -14.19 12.68
CA GLU A 305 -11.85 -14.70 14.03
C GLU A 305 -10.62 -15.25 14.78
N PHE A 306 -9.44 -14.70 14.46
CA PHE A 306 -8.15 -15.04 15.07
C PHE A 306 -7.80 -14.14 16.27
N ASP A 307 -8.68 -13.24 16.67
CA ASP A 307 -8.49 -12.34 17.81
C ASP A 307 -8.97 -12.94 19.14
N ARG A 308 -9.66 -14.10 19.14
CA ARG A 308 -10.22 -14.73 20.35
C ARG A 308 -9.98 -16.24 20.46
N GLY A 309 -10.17 -16.75 21.69
CA GLY A 309 -10.31 -18.19 21.96
C GLY A 309 -9.08 -19.06 21.66
N THR A 310 -9.32 -20.27 21.15
CA THR A 310 -8.26 -21.21 20.73
C THR A 310 -7.58 -20.78 19.44
N ALA A 311 -8.30 -20.11 18.53
CA ALA A 311 -7.76 -19.64 17.25
C ALA A 311 -6.65 -18.62 17.46
N ALA A 312 -6.88 -17.61 18.31
CA ALA A 312 -5.86 -16.61 18.64
C ALA A 312 -4.58 -17.21 19.20
N ARG A 313 -4.71 -18.21 20.09
CA ARG A 313 -3.55 -18.91 20.67
C ARG A 313 -2.81 -19.75 19.64
N ALA A 314 -3.54 -20.43 18.75
CA ALA A 314 -2.96 -21.19 17.66
C ALA A 314 -2.19 -20.28 16.68
N VAL A 315 -2.78 -19.16 16.28
CA VAL A 315 -2.16 -18.20 15.33
C VAL A 315 -0.93 -17.53 15.94
N ARG A 316 -1.02 -17.07 17.21
CA ARG A 316 0.13 -16.52 17.93
C ARG A 316 1.29 -17.52 18.05
N GLN A 317 0.98 -18.80 18.24
CA GLN A 317 2.01 -19.85 18.22
C GLN A 317 2.55 -20.07 16.81
N ALA A 318 1.69 -20.13 15.78
CA ALA A 318 2.07 -20.51 14.42
C ALA A 318 2.93 -19.46 13.72
N LEU A 319 2.58 -18.18 13.83
CA LEU A 319 3.15 -17.12 12.99
C LEU A 319 4.68 -17.03 13.04
N PRO A 320 5.37 -17.03 14.22
CA PRO A 320 6.84 -16.96 14.24
C PRO A 320 7.53 -18.14 13.54
N TYR A 321 6.95 -19.34 13.62
CA TYR A 321 7.49 -20.52 12.93
C TYR A 321 7.19 -20.45 11.44
N ALA A 322 5.97 -20.06 11.08
CA ALA A 322 5.51 -20.01 9.70
C ALA A 322 6.23 -18.93 8.88
N LEU A 323 6.41 -17.73 9.45
CA LEU A 323 7.17 -16.63 8.83
C LEU A 323 8.60 -17.05 8.55
N ARG A 324 9.29 -17.65 9.53
CA ARG A 324 10.65 -18.16 9.36
C ARG A 324 10.71 -19.28 8.33
N GLN A 325 9.76 -20.21 8.36
CA GLN A 325 9.68 -21.30 7.40
C GLN A 325 9.49 -20.80 5.97
N VAL A 326 8.61 -19.83 5.75
CA VAL A 326 8.39 -19.21 4.44
C VAL A 326 9.62 -18.45 3.99
N HIS A 327 10.22 -17.65 4.87
CA HIS A 327 11.45 -16.90 4.60
C HIS A 327 12.60 -17.82 4.15
N GLN A 328 12.72 -19.02 4.73
CA GLN A 328 13.81 -19.96 4.41
C GLN A 328 13.53 -20.92 3.25
N LYS A 329 12.27 -21.32 3.05
CA LYS A 329 11.91 -22.42 2.14
C LYS A 329 11.29 -21.96 0.82
N MET A 330 10.84 -20.70 0.75
CA MET A 330 10.32 -20.14 -0.49
C MET A 330 11.46 -19.76 -1.43
N PHE A 331 11.31 -20.10 -2.70
CA PHE A 331 12.28 -19.80 -3.75
C PHE A 331 11.69 -18.80 -4.73
N PHE A 332 12.36 -17.68 -4.94
CA PHE A 332 11.90 -16.64 -5.86
C PHE A 332 12.58 -16.74 -7.20
N TRP A 333 11.88 -16.47 -8.30
CA TRP A 333 12.48 -16.45 -9.63
C TRP A 333 11.89 -15.31 -10.44
N GLY A 334 12.69 -14.79 -11.36
CA GLY A 334 12.24 -13.81 -12.34
C GLY A 334 11.89 -14.49 -13.67
N CYS A 335 10.87 -14.01 -14.36
CA CYS A 335 10.36 -14.54 -15.62
C CYS A 335 11.35 -14.43 -16.80
N GLY A 336 12.46 -13.71 -16.59
CA GLY A 336 13.45 -13.45 -17.63
C GLY A 336 12.93 -12.44 -18.64
N ALA A 337 13.82 -12.00 -19.52
CA ALA A 337 13.61 -10.75 -20.23
C ALA A 337 12.73 -10.81 -21.50
N GLU A 338 11.97 -11.88 -21.69
CA GLU A 338 10.95 -11.92 -22.75
C GLU A 338 9.65 -11.23 -22.37
N ASN A 339 9.40 -11.05 -21.07
CA ASN A 339 8.19 -10.43 -20.53
C ASN A 339 8.62 -9.36 -19.52
N ALA A 340 8.78 -8.13 -19.99
CA ALA A 340 9.58 -7.09 -19.34
C ALA A 340 8.97 -6.44 -18.09
N SER A 341 7.98 -7.07 -17.48
CA SER A 341 7.37 -6.57 -16.25
C SER A 341 7.34 -7.65 -15.17
N PRO A 342 7.89 -7.37 -13.99
CA PRO A 342 7.61 -8.16 -12.79
C PRO A 342 6.11 -8.35 -12.59
N LEU A 343 5.30 -7.35 -12.94
CA LEU A 343 3.85 -7.37 -12.78
C LEU A 343 3.11 -7.98 -13.98
N GLU A 344 3.76 -8.71 -14.89
CA GLU A 344 3.05 -9.41 -15.99
C GLU A 344 3.36 -10.91 -16.06
N TRP A 345 3.81 -11.48 -14.94
CA TRP A 345 4.19 -12.88 -14.80
C TRP A 345 3.06 -13.86 -15.20
N TRP A 346 1.78 -13.49 -15.01
CA TRP A 346 0.63 -14.34 -15.32
C TRP A 346 0.36 -14.53 -16.83
N LYS A 347 0.93 -13.70 -17.71
CA LYS A 347 0.74 -13.83 -19.18
C LYS A 347 1.48 -15.03 -19.78
N LEU A 348 2.27 -15.76 -18.98
CA LEU A 348 3.09 -16.90 -19.42
C LEU A 348 2.33 -18.18 -19.82
N SER A 349 1.01 -18.26 -19.64
CA SER A 349 0.27 -19.53 -19.77
C SER A 349 0.16 -20.13 -21.17
N GLU A 350 0.58 -19.47 -22.26
CA GLU A 350 0.29 -19.98 -23.60
C GLU A 350 1.45 -20.57 -24.43
N VAL A 351 2.75 -20.40 -24.11
CA VAL A 351 3.79 -20.81 -25.08
C VAL A 351 5.07 -21.52 -24.58
N VAL A 352 5.50 -21.50 -23.30
CA VAL A 352 6.79 -22.15 -22.96
C VAL A 352 6.81 -22.87 -21.61
N ASP A 353 7.10 -24.18 -21.64
CA ASP A 353 7.56 -25.01 -20.51
C ASP A 353 8.91 -24.46 -19.97
N ARG A 354 8.89 -23.31 -19.29
CA ARG A 354 10.06 -22.79 -18.56
C ARG A 354 9.98 -23.27 -17.13
N HIS A 355 10.64 -24.38 -16.83
CA HIS A 355 10.83 -24.79 -15.45
C HIS A 355 11.79 -23.81 -14.75
N PRO A 356 11.46 -23.31 -13.55
CA PRO A 356 12.40 -22.52 -12.77
C PRO A 356 13.64 -23.36 -12.49
N VAL A 357 14.83 -22.75 -12.60
CA VAL A 357 16.08 -23.44 -12.27
C VAL A 357 16.17 -23.57 -10.77
N PHE A 358 15.87 -24.76 -10.27
CA PHE A 358 16.04 -25.05 -8.85
C PHE A 358 17.51 -25.30 -8.53
N PRO A 359 18.05 -24.68 -7.47
CA PRO A 359 19.33 -25.05 -6.94
C PRO A 359 19.27 -26.51 -6.49
N VAL A 360 20.05 -27.36 -7.16
CA VAL A 360 20.10 -28.81 -6.93
C VAL A 360 20.74 -29.15 -5.56
N ASN A 361 21.40 -28.18 -4.90
CA ASN A 361 22.13 -28.37 -3.64
C ASN A 361 21.86 -27.24 -2.60
N SER A 362 21.95 -27.56 -1.30
CA SER A 362 21.79 -26.64 -0.18
C SER A 362 22.81 -25.50 -0.15
N GLU A 363 24.01 -25.70 -0.70
CA GLU A 363 25.05 -24.67 -0.77
C GLU A 363 24.63 -23.50 -1.67
N LEU A 364 23.94 -23.79 -2.78
CA LEU A 364 23.45 -22.78 -3.73
C LEU A 364 22.36 -21.89 -3.12
N LYS A 365 21.55 -22.43 -2.20
CA LYS A 365 20.60 -21.61 -1.42
C LYS A 365 21.33 -20.55 -0.59
N GLY A 366 22.56 -20.85 -0.15
CA GLY A 366 23.40 -19.91 0.60
C GLY A 366 23.89 -18.70 -0.20
N TRP A 367 23.90 -18.78 -1.54
CA TRP A 367 24.34 -17.68 -2.42
C TRP A 367 23.19 -16.92 -3.06
N LYS A 368 21.97 -17.49 -3.06
CA LYS A 368 20.83 -16.85 -3.68
C LYS A 368 20.42 -15.57 -2.96
N ALA A 369 20.08 -14.55 -3.73
CA ALA A 369 19.48 -13.31 -3.21
C ALA A 369 18.06 -13.57 -2.69
N SER A 370 17.71 -13.00 -1.54
CA SER A 370 16.36 -12.99 -0.98
C SER A 370 15.69 -11.64 -1.28
N PRO A 371 14.45 -11.62 -1.80
CA PRO A 371 13.73 -10.36 -2.00
C PRO A 371 13.36 -9.71 -0.66
N PHE A 372 13.17 -10.51 0.39
CA PHE A 372 12.75 -10.03 1.70
C PHE A 372 13.93 -9.44 2.48
N PRO A 373 13.66 -8.42 3.31
CA PRO A 373 14.67 -7.83 4.17
C PRO A 373 15.14 -8.83 5.23
N PRO A 374 16.22 -8.50 5.96
CA PRO A 374 16.69 -9.32 7.08
C PRO A 374 15.59 -9.61 8.11
N GLU A 375 15.66 -10.79 8.74
CA GLU A 375 14.64 -11.32 9.67
C GLU A 375 14.22 -10.32 10.76
N ARG A 376 15.18 -9.55 11.31
CA ARG A 376 14.93 -8.47 12.28
C ARG A 376 13.93 -7.40 11.83
N VAL A 377 13.84 -7.14 10.53
CA VAL A 377 12.91 -6.16 9.94
C VAL A 377 11.51 -6.77 9.90
N ILE A 378 11.42 -8.04 9.51
CA ILE A 378 10.17 -8.81 9.49
C ILE A 378 9.61 -8.96 10.92
N GLU A 379 10.46 -9.24 11.91
CA GLU A 379 10.09 -9.34 13.33
C GLU A 379 9.50 -8.03 13.87
N LYS A 380 10.12 -6.89 13.56
CA LYS A 380 9.62 -5.56 13.95
C LYS A 380 8.26 -5.26 13.32
N LEU A 381 8.12 -5.56 12.04
CA LEU A 381 6.84 -5.35 11.37
C LEU A 381 5.75 -6.27 11.93
N TYR A 382 6.07 -7.55 12.16
CA TYR A 382 5.16 -8.48 12.82
C TYR A 382 4.69 -7.93 14.19
N ALA A 383 5.60 -7.35 14.97
CA ALA A 383 5.26 -6.76 16.25
C ALA A 383 4.31 -5.58 16.09
N ALA A 384 4.59 -4.65 15.18
CA ALA A 384 3.72 -3.51 14.87
C ALA A 384 2.34 -3.97 14.36
N PHE A 385 2.31 -4.98 13.49
CA PHE A 385 1.09 -5.55 12.91
C PHE A 385 0.14 -6.13 13.97
N LEU A 386 0.69 -6.75 15.02
CA LEU A 386 -0.08 -7.36 16.11
C LEU A 386 -0.16 -6.50 17.39
N SER A 387 0.30 -5.25 17.35
CA SER A 387 0.41 -4.38 18.53
C SER A 387 1.20 -5.00 19.69
N LEU A 388 2.27 -5.74 19.39
CA LEU A 388 3.09 -6.36 20.41
C LEU A 388 4.12 -5.36 20.96
N PRO A 389 4.38 -5.36 22.27
CA PRO A 389 5.33 -4.44 22.87
C PRO A 389 6.77 -4.70 22.41
N GLU A 390 7.10 -5.96 22.10
CA GLU A 390 8.42 -6.38 21.66
C GLU A 390 8.32 -7.39 20.50
N PRO A 391 9.30 -7.40 19.57
CA PRO A 391 9.38 -8.41 18.53
C PRO A 391 9.62 -9.82 19.10
N PRO A 392 8.92 -10.85 18.60
CA PRO A 392 9.18 -12.22 19.02
C PRO A 392 10.49 -12.72 18.42
N GLU A 393 11.04 -13.76 19.04
CA GLU A 393 12.10 -14.56 18.44
C GLU A 393 11.48 -15.55 17.45
N PHE A 394 11.90 -15.49 16.18
CA PHE A 394 11.50 -16.47 15.18
C PHE A 394 12.23 -17.80 15.41
N ARG A 395 11.53 -18.93 15.25
CA ARG A 395 12.05 -20.27 15.58
C ARG A 395 11.87 -21.26 14.44
N ASN A 396 12.83 -22.17 14.29
CA ASN A 396 12.71 -23.26 13.34
C ASN A 396 11.74 -24.32 13.89
N LEU A 397 10.96 -24.93 12.99
CA LEU A 397 10.29 -26.19 13.30
C LEU A 397 11.30 -27.31 13.37
N ASP A 398 11.05 -28.29 14.25
CA ASP A 398 11.85 -29.51 14.27
C ASP A 398 11.71 -30.25 12.92
N PRO A 399 12.77 -30.95 12.46
CA PRO A 399 12.74 -31.67 11.20
C PRO A 399 11.55 -32.64 11.11
N GLY A 400 10.80 -32.56 10.01
CA GLY A 400 9.64 -33.42 9.74
C GLY A 400 8.31 -32.91 10.30
N LEU A 401 8.30 -31.82 11.10
CA LEU A 401 7.06 -31.18 11.54
C LEU A 401 6.54 -30.15 10.54
N VAL A 402 5.21 -30.02 10.48
CA VAL A 402 4.49 -28.95 9.79
C VAL A 402 3.82 -28.01 10.80
N ILE A 403 3.35 -26.85 10.34
CA ILE A 403 2.68 -25.87 11.20
C ILE A 403 1.46 -26.46 11.92
N SER A 404 0.75 -27.40 11.29
CA SER A 404 -0.39 -28.07 11.91
C SER A 404 -0.02 -29.01 13.07
N ASP A 405 1.25 -29.36 13.23
CA ASP A 405 1.72 -30.25 14.30
C ASP A 405 2.03 -29.50 15.60
N LEU A 406 2.14 -28.17 15.54
CA LEU A 406 2.37 -27.33 16.72
C LEU A 406 1.25 -27.56 17.75
N PRO A 407 1.55 -27.68 19.06
CA PRO A 407 0.58 -28.15 20.05
C PRO A 407 -0.75 -27.39 20.07
N LEU A 408 -0.72 -26.04 20.02
CA LEU A 408 -1.93 -25.22 20.06
C LEU A 408 -2.64 -25.19 18.71
N VAL A 409 -1.89 -25.27 17.61
CA VAL A 409 -2.46 -25.39 16.26
C VAL A 409 -3.18 -26.71 16.12
N ARG A 410 -2.55 -27.83 16.50
CA ARG A 410 -3.14 -29.17 16.48
C ARG A 410 -4.41 -29.23 17.33
N LEU A 411 -4.37 -28.67 18.53
CA LEU A 411 -5.55 -28.59 19.41
C LEU A 411 -6.70 -27.83 18.74
N HIS A 412 -6.40 -26.69 18.11
CA HIS A 412 -7.42 -25.92 17.39
C HIS A 412 -7.93 -26.67 16.16
N MET A 413 -7.07 -27.34 15.41
CA MET A 413 -7.43 -28.15 14.25
C MET A 413 -8.34 -29.34 14.61
N GLN A 414 -8.13 -29.95 15.78
CA GLN A 414 -9.02 -30.99 16.32
C GLN A 414 -10.40 -30.40 16.68
N HIS A 415 -10.43 -29.23 17.31
CA HIS A 415 -11.67 -28.52 17.58
C HIS A 415 -12.43 -28.20 16.28
N LEU A 416 -11.74 -27.66 15.27
CA LEU A 416 -12.32 -27.37 13.95
C LEU A 416 -12.85 -28.64 13.27
N ALA A 417 -12.15 -29.77 13.37
CA ALA A 417 -12.62 -31.06 12.84
C ALA A 417 -13.95 -31.46 13.48
N GLY A 418 -14.08 -31.35 14.81
CA GLY A 418 -15.29 -31.71 15.53
C GLY A 418 -16.51 -30.83 15.22
N VAL A 419 -16.32 -29.61 14.71
CA VAL A 419 -17.40 -28.69 14.32
C VAL A 419 -17.54 -28.51 12.80
N CYS A 420 -16.80 -29.29 12.00
CA CYS A 420 -16.82 -29.22 10.55
C CYS A 420 -17.65 -30.36 9.96
N GLY A 421 -18.73 -30.01 9.24
CA GLY A 421 -19.59 -30.99 8.57
C GLY A 421 -19.11 -31.43 7.18
N CYS A 422 -17.83 -31.22 6.82
CA CYS A 422 -17.33 -31.65 5.52
C CYS A 422 -16.98 -33.15 5.51
N SER A 423 -16.97 -33.75 4.31
CA SER A 423 -16.66 -35.17 4.10
C SER A 423 -15.24 -35.56 4.53
N GLU A 424 -14.29 -34.62 4.55
CA GLU A 424 -12.92 -34.88 5.01
C GLU A 424 -12.79 -34.90 6.54
N CYS A 425 -13.70 -34.25 7.27
CA CYS A 425 -13.64 -34.15 8.73
C CYS A 425 -14.66 -35.06 9.44
N SER A 426 -15.68 -35.56 8.73
CA SER A 426 -16.72 -36.43 9.28
C SER A 426 -16.57 -37.86 8.74
N GLU A 427 -16.30 -38.84 9.60
CA GLU A 427 -16.26 -40.27 9.23
C GLU A 427 -17.67 -40.87 8.99
N SER A 428 -18.72 -40.19 9.46
CA SER A 428 -20.11 -40.67 9.42
C SER A 428 -20.88 -40.14 8.22
N SER A 429 -21.26 -41.06 7.33
CA SER A 429 -22.01 -40.86 6.06
C SER A 429 -23.44 -40.33 6.19
N ALA A 430 -23.80 -39.62 7.26
CA ALA A 430 -25.21 -39.46 7.67
C ALA A 430 -25.74 -38.00 7.70
N SER A 431 -24.97 -36.99 7.31
CA SER A 431 -25.56 -35.66 7.09
C SER A 431 -24.85 -34.92 5.94
N HIS A 432 -25.43 -35.01 4.75
CA HIS A 432 -25.12 -34.15 3.61
C HIS A 432 -25.57 -32.69 3.86
N GLN A 433 -25.07 -32.05 4.91
CA GLN A 433 -25.02 -30.59 4.89
C GLN A 433 -23.84 -30.22 3.98
N LEU A 434 -24.13 -29.62 2.83
CA LEU A 434 -23.13 -29.03 1.95
C LEU A 434 -22.43 -27.87 2.68
N GLY A 435 -21.50 -28.18 3.59
CA GLY A 435 -20.45 -27.24 3.93
C GLY A 435 -19.58 -27.08 2.70
N LEU A 436 -19.73 -25.96 1.98
CA LEU A 436 -19.01 -25.67 0.73
C LEU A 436 -17.47 -25.74 0.90
N TYR A 437 -16.93 -25.59 2.12
CA TYR A 437 -15.49 -25.56 2.40
C TYR A 437 -15.12 -26.23 3.73
N CYS A 438 -13.93 -26.84 3.78
CA CYS A 438 -13.37 -27.46 4.99
C CYS A 438 -12.81 -26.39 5.93
N LYS A 439 -13.31 -26.31 7.18
CA LYS A 439 -12.89 -25.31 8.16
C LYS A 439 -11.40 -25.38 8.51
N LYS A 440 -10.80 -26.59 8.50
CA LYS A 440 -9.36 -26.79 8.73
C LYS A 440 -8.52 -26.20 7.61
N LYS A 441 -8.93 -26.41 6.35
CA LYS A 441 -8.24 -25.85 5.18
C LYS A 441 -8.32 -24.33 5.21
N LEU A 442 -9.53 -23.82 5.48
CA LEU A 442 -9.78 -22.38 5.58
C LEU A 442 -8.93 -21.69 6.65
N PHE A 443 -8.74 -22.33 7.82
CA PHE A 443 -7.83 -21.81 8.85
C PHE A 443 -6.39 -21.64 8.34
N LEU A 444 -5.88 -22.60 7.58
CA LEU A 444 -4.52 -22.53 7.04
C LEU A 444 -4.42 -21.54 5.87
N GLU A 445 -5.44 -21.41 5.04
CA GLU A 445 -5.54 -20.39 3.99
C GLU A 445 -5.55 -18.97 4.58
N ASP A 446 -6.39 -18.73 5.60
CA ASP A 446 -6.46 -17.45 6.30
C ASP A 446 -5.12 -17.13 7.01
N LEU A 447 -4.45 -18.14 7.59
CA LEU A 447 -3.11 -17.99 8.17
C LEU A 447 -2.06 -17.64 7.11
N ALA A 448 -2.11 -18.28 5.93
CA ALA A 448 -1.21 -17.99 4.82
C ALA A 448 -1.38 -16.55 4.31
N ALA A 449 -2.62 -16.05 4.25
CA ALA A 449 -2.90 -14.67 3.86
C ALA A 449 -2.25 -13.65 4.82
N ILE A 450 -2.32 -13.90 6.14
CA ILE A 450 -1.67 -13.04 7.15
C ILE A 450 -0.14 -13.05 6.96
N ILE A 451 0.45 -14.23 6.75
CA ILE A 451 1.90 -14.37 6.56
C ILE A 451 2.35 -13.62 5.30
N ALA A 452 1.63 -13.79 4.19
CA ALA A 452 1.90 -13.09 2.94
C ALA A 452 1.83 -11.57 3.12
N ASP A 453 0.82 -11.06 3.82
CA ASP A 453 0.66 -9.63 4.07
C ASP A 453 1.79 -9.06 4.92
N ILE A 454 2.21 -9.77 5.98
CA ILE A 454 3.36 -9.35 6.81
C ILE A 454 4.64 -9.32 5.97
N LEU A 455 4.90 -10.34 5.16
CA LEU A 455 6.09 -10.39 4.31
C LEU A 455 6.07 -9.28 3.24
N ALA A 456 4.93 -9.04 2.60
CA ALA A 456 4.77 -7.99 1.59
C ALA A 456 4.93 -6.59 2.18
N LEU A 457 4.33 -6.32 3.35
CA LEU A 457 4.49 -5.06 4.06
C LEU A 457 5.94 -4.86 4.56
N SER A 458 6.69 -5.95 4.78
CA SER A 458 8.09 -5.87 5.25
C SER A 458 9.03 -5.28 4.21
N LEU A 459 8.62 -5.28 2.94
CA LEU A 459 9.39 -4.70 1.86
C LEU A 459 9.51 -3.17 1.99
N PHE A 460 8.56 -2.49 2.63
CA PHE A 460 8.56 -1.04 2.73
C PHE A 460 9.56 -0.55 3.78
N GLN A 461 10.44 0.36 3.37
CA GLN A 461 11.39 1.01 4.28
C GLN A 461 10.66 1.99 5.20
N SER A 462 10.96 1.93 6.50
CA SER A 462 10.38 2.79 7.55
C SER A 462 8.84 2.87 7.47
N PRO A 463 8.13 1.75 7.71
CA PRO A 463 6.70 1.64 7.38
C PRO A 463 5.76 2.31 8.41
N ASP A 464 6.25 2.93 9.47
CA ASP A 464 5.45 3.44 10.60
C ASP A 464 4.34 4.43 10.20
N SER A 465 4.54 5.18 9.11
CA SER A 465 3.57 6.15 8.58
C SER A 465 2.91 5.70 7.27
N LEU A 466 3.17 4.46 6.84
CA LEU A 466 2.57 3.88 5.65
C LEU A 466 1.12 3.53 5.94
N LEU A 467 0.24 3.84 4.99
CA LEU A 467 -1.16 3.49 5.05
C LEU A 467 -1.44 2.27 4.18
N VAL A 468 -2.20 1.34 4.74
CA VAL A 468 -2.60 0.07 4.14
C VAL A 468 -4.06 0.16 3.74
N HIS A 469 -4.36 -0.25 2.52
CA HIS A 469 -5.70 -0.36 2.00
C HIS A 469 -6.43 -1.55 2.64
N TYR A 470 -7.52 -1.27 3.34
CA TYR A 470 -8.40 -2.29 3.89
C TYR A 470 -9.63 -2.46 2.99
N PRO A 471 -9.70 -3.49 2.13
CA PRO A 471 -10.89 -3.77 1.35
C PRO A 471 -11.99 -4.30 2.27
N SER A 472 -13.16 -3.67 2.26
CA SER A 472 -14.30 -4.07 3.09
C SER A 472 -15.00 -5.35 2.61
N THR A 473 -14.53 -5.99 1.52
CA THR A 473 -15.05 -7.26 0.99
C THR A 473 -14.23 -8.46 1.43
N SER A 474 -14.85 -9.65 1.37
CA SER A 474 -14.15 -10.91 1.65
C SER A 474 -12.95 -11.12 0.76
N ARG A 475 -11.79 -11.36 1.40
CA ARG A 475 -10.57 -11.83 0.74
C ARG A 475 -10.53 -13.34 0.55
N ARG A 476 -11.47 -14.09 1.12
CA ARG A 476 -11.56 -15.55 0.92
C ARG A 476 -11.84 -15.82 -0.55
N GLY A 477 -10.95 -16.59 -1.18
CA GLY A 477 -10.97 -16.86 -2.62
C GLY A 477 -10.22 -15.82 -3.48
N GLU A 478 -9.50 -14.86 -2.88
CA GLU A 478 -8.51 -14.07 -3.62
C GLU A 478 -7.52 -15.02 -4.29
N ASN A 479 -7.46 -14.98 -5.63
CA ASN A 479 -6.58 -15.82 -6.42
C ASN A 479 -5.15 -15.25 -6.45
N SER A 480 -4.60 -14.95 -5.28
CA SER A 480 -3.20 -14.52 -5.13
C SER A 480 -2.28 -15.74 -5.14
N GLU A 481 -1.45 -15.83 -6.17
CA GLU A 481 -0.45 -16.90 -6.30
C GLU A 481 0.52 -16.90 -5.12
N PHE A 482 0.93 -15.71 -4.64
CA PHE A 482 1.81 -15.61 -3.48
C PHE A 482 1.19 -16.22 -2.21
N ILE A 483 -0.10 -15.95 -1.93
CA ILE A 483 -0.81 -16.55 -0.79
C ILE A 483 -0.87 -18.07 -0.94
N ARG A 484 -1.15 -18.57 -2.15
CA ARG A 484 -1.20 -20.01 -2.44
C ARG A 484 0.15 -20.69 -2.23
N ASP A 485 1.24 -20.05 -2.62
CA ASP A 485 2.60 -20.56 -2.44
C ASP A 485 3.01 -20.55 -0.97
N VAL A 486 2.65 -19.49 -0.23
CA VAL A 486 2.80 -19.44 1.24
C VAL A 486 2.05 -20.59 1.90
N HIS A 487 0.79 -20.82 1.49
CA HIS A 487 -0.02 -21.93 1.98
C HIS A 487 0.64 -23.30 1.70
N SER A 488 1.20 -23.49 0.50
CA SER A 488 1.96 -24.71 0.15
C SER A 488 3.16 -24.92 1.07
N VAL A 489 3.93 -23.87 1.39
CA VAL A 489 5.10 -23.98 2.27
C VAL A 489 4.72 -24.40 3.69
N ILE A 490 3.68 -23.79 4.28
CA ILE A 490 3.28 -24.06 5.67
C ILE A 490 2.59 -25.42 5.84
N THR A 491 2.02 -25.96 4.77
CA THR A 491 1.31 -27.26 4.79
C THR A 491 2.20 -28.45 4.46
N LYS A 492 3.12 -28.32 3.50
CA LYS A 492 3.93 -29.45 3.01
C LYS A 492 5.22 -29.66 3.81
N GLY A 493 5.71 -28.66 4.54
CA GLY A 493 6.82 -28.83 5.49
C GLY A 493 8.21 -29.00 4.85
N GLY A 494 8.36 -29.83 3.81
CA GLY A 494 9.65 -30.27 3.28
C GLY A 494 10.04 -29.74 1.89
N ASP A 495 9.06 -29.44 1.04
CA ASP A 495 9.35 -29.13 -0.37
C ASP A 495 9.61 -27.65 -0.61
N VAL A 496 10.64 -27.35 -1.42
CA VAL A 496 10.91 -26.00 -1.92
C VAL A 496 9.74 -25.60 -2.82
N THR A 497 9.03 -24.53 -2.44
CA THR A 497 7.98 -23.95 -3.27
C THR A 497 8.55 -22.74 -3.99
N SER A 498 8.41 -22.71 -5.32
CA SER A 498 8.79 -21.57 -6.15
C SER A 498 7.65 -20.56 -6.24
N CYS A 499 7.96 -19.27 -6.09
CA CYS A 499 7.04 -18.15 -6.27
C CYS A 499 7.66 -17.16 -7.28
N PRO A 500 6.93 -16.71 -8.31
CA PRO A 500 7.41 -15.61 -9.15
C PRO A 500 7.61 -14.34 -8.32
N LEU A 501 8.69 -13.59 -8.58
CA LEU A 501 8.96 -12.32 -7.88
C LEU A 501 7.80 -11.33 -8.02
N GLY A 502 7.20 -11.30 -9.20
CA GLY A 502 6.04 -10.50 -9.54
C GLY A 502 4.88 -10.59 -8.57
N CYS A 503 4.55 -11.80 -8.11
CA CYS A 503 3.45 -12.03 -7.18
C CYS A 503 3.66 -11.34 -5.84
N VAL A 504 4.92 -11.27 -5.39
CA VAL A 504 5.28 -10.63 -4.11
C VAL A 504 5.16 -9.11 -4.25
N LEU A 505 5.70 -8.55 -5.33
CA LEU A 505 5.62 -7.11 -5.60
C LEU A 505 4.17 -6.66 -5.81
N GLU A 506 3.39 -7.43 -6.56
CA GLU A 506 1.97 -7.20 -6.78
C GLU A 506 1.23 -7.12 -5.45
N ARG A 507 1.43 -8.10 -4.57
CA ARG A 507 0.79 -8.10 -3.25
C ARG A 507 1.18 -6.88 -2.42
N ALA A 508 2.45 -6.50 -2.42
CA ALA A 508 2.90 -5.32 -1.68
C ALA A 508 2.23 -4.04 -2.18
N LEU A 509 2.10 -3.87 -3.50
CA LEU A 509 1.44 -2.73 -4.12
C LEU A 509 -0.08 -2.70 -3.88
N GLU A 510 -0.75 -3.86 -3.98
CA GLU A 510 -2.18 -3.99 -3.66
C GLU A 510 -2.49 -3.58 -2.22
N LEU A 511 -1.63 -3.98 -1.27
CA LEU A 511 -1.79 -3.64 0.14
C LEU A 511 -1.72 -2.14 0.40
N VAL A 512 -1.00 -1.36 -0.40
CA VAL A 512 -0.98 0.12 -0.31
C VAL A 512 -1.95 0.80 -1.28
N GLY A 513 -2.80 0.02 -1.96
CA GLY A 513 -3.90 0.48 -2.80
C GLY A 513 -3.53 0.76 -4.27
N HIS A 514 -2.32 0.41 -4.70
CA HIS A 514 -1.87 0.64 -6.07
C HIS A 514 -2.45 -0.41 -7.01
N GLU A 515 -2.93 0.02 -8.19
CA GLU A 515 -3.48 -0.88 -9.21
C GLU A 515 -2.36 -1.53 -10.04
N THR A 516 -2.30 -2.86 -10.04
CA THR A 516 -1.26 -3.67 -10.71
C THR A 516 -1.69 -4.19 -12.08
N LYS A 517 -2.99 -4.12 -12.39
CA LYS A 517 -3.61 -4.70 -13.61
C LYS A 517 -3.18 -4.05 -14.92
N TYR A 518 -2.39 -2.97 -14.87
CA TYR A 518 -2.06 -2.12 -16.03
C TYR A 518 -0.56 -1.89 -16.26
N SER A 519 0.33 -2.49 -15.47
CA SER A 519 1.71 -1.99 -15.39
C SER A 519 2.74 -2.94 -16.02
N SER A 520 2.78 -2.96 -17.36
CA SER A 520 3.98 -3.41 -18.09
C SER A 520 5.13 -2.43 -17.82
N GLY A 521 6.29 -2.91 -17.39
CA GLY A 521 7.47 -2.08 -17.14
C GLY A 521 7.31 -1.12 -15.95
N TRP A 522 6.60 -1.52 -14.89
CA TRP A 522 6.44 -0.68 -13.70
C TRP A 522 7.78 -0.21 -13.13
N VAL A 523 7.92 1.09 -12.90
CA VAL A 523 9.11 1.68 -12.24
C VAL A 523 8.73 2.35 -10.93
N MET A 524 7.64 3.12 -10.94
CA MET A 524 7.17 3.90 -9.81
C MET A 524 5.69 4.19 -9.96
N SER A 525 4.97 4.31 -8.84
CA SER A 525 3.56 4.72 -8.86
C SER A 525 3.18 5.51 -7.62
N SER A 526 2.07 6.25 -7.70
CA SER A 526 1.52 7.07 -6.64
C SER A 526 0.02 6.84 -6.53
N TYR A 527 -0.45 6.37 -5.37
CA TYR A 527 -1.87 6.19 -5.07
C TYR A 527 -2.24 6.79 -3.72
N ASN A 528 -3.38 7.49 -3.63
CA ASN A 528 -3.87 8.17 -2.42
C ASN A 528 -2.78 8.92 -1.63
N GLY A 529 -1.81 9.53 -2.33
CA GLY A 529 -0.75 10.31 -1.70
C GLY A 529 0.41 9.49 -1.15
N GLN A 530 0.59 8.25 -1.60
CA GLN A 530 1.75 7.42 -1.31
C GLN A 530 2.46 7.08 -2.62
N ALA A 531 3.66 7.61 -2.81
CA ALA A 531 4.50 7.29 -3.97
C ALA A 531 5.47 6.17 -3.58
N VAL A 532 5.59 5.13 -4.42
CA VAL A 532 6.32 3.89 -4.14
C VAL A 532 7.21 3.52 -5.33
N TRP A 533 8.45 3.11 -5.05
CA TRP A 533 9.43 2.61 -6.03
C TRP A 533 10.42 1.63 -5.38
N PRO A 534 11.12 0.77 -6.16
CA PRO A 534 12.21 -0.07 -5.65
C PRO A 534 13.39 0.77 -5.15
N THR A 535 13.84 0.54 -3.92
CA THR A 535 14.97 1.26 -3.30
C THR A 535 16.28 1.05 -4.07
N ILE A 536 16.42 -0.09 -4.75
CA ILE A 536 17.63 -0.38 -5.51
C ILE A 536 17.87 0.61 -6.66
N TYR A 537 16.82 1.23 -7.21
CA TYR A 537 16.95 2.24 -8.26
C TYR A 537 17.65 3.52 -7.78
N GLU A 538 17.57 3.81 -6.47
CA GLU A 538 18.24 4.94 -5.85
C GLU A 538 19.65 4.60 -5.38
N THR A 539 19.83 3.42 -4.78
CA THR A 539 21.07 3.05 -4.10
C THR A 539 22.09 2.38 -5.01
N SER A 540 21.64 1.74 -6.09
CA SER A 540 22.43 0.84 -6.95
C SER A 540 23.15 -0.30 -6.22
N ASN A 541 22.87 -0.49 -4.93
CA ASN A 541 23.54 -1.46 -4.10
C ASN A 541 22.63 -2.67 -3.90
N TYR A 542 23.00 -3.80 -4.48
CA TYR A 542 22.34 -5.08 -4.22
C TYR A 542 23.00 -5.79 -3.03
N GLU A 543 22.18 -6.13 -2.04
CA GLU A 543 22.53 -6.97 -0.89
C GLU A 543 21.99 -8.40 -1.07
N LYS A 544 22.48 -9.32 -0.25
CA LYS A 544 21.98 -10.70 -0.26
C LYS A 544 20.53 -10.79 0.17
N GLU A 545 20.10 -9.93 1.09
CA GLU A 545 18.73 -9.87 1.60
C GLU A 545 18.15 -8.50 1.28
N GLY A 546 16.86 -8.44 0.93
CA GLY A 546 16.13 -7.20 0.77
C GLY A 546 16.28 -6.51 -0.58
N PHE A 547 16.65 -7.23 -1.65
CA PHE A 547 16.80 -6.59 -2.96
C PHE A 547 15.48 -6.03 -3.51
N LEU A 548 14.32 -6.52 -3.04
CA LEU A 548 12.99 -5.99 -3.36
C LEU A 548 12.50 -4.96 -2.33
N SER A 549 13.40 -4.34 -1.55
CA SER A 549 13.01 -3.24 -0.67
C SER A 549 12.35 -2.11 -1.47
N LEU A 550 11.27 -1.56 -0.92
CA LEU A 550 10.47 -0.49 -1.49
C LEU A 550 10.67 0.80 -0.69
N SER A 551 11.12 1.83 -1.37
CA SER A 551 11.11 3.19 -0.86
C SER A 551 9.72 3.79 -1.10
N TRP A 552 9.28 4.61 -0.16
CA TRP A 552 8.03 5.32 -0.30
C TRP A 552 8.10 6.71 0.33
N LEU A 553 7.30 7.63 -0.20
CA LEU A 553 7.15 8.97 0.34
C LEU A 553 5.71 9.48 0.19
N PRO A 554 5.26 10.37 1.08
CA PRO A 554 3.96 11.02 0.94
C PRO A 554 3.98 12.04 -0.20
N GLY A 555 2.97 12.00 -1.07
CA GLY A 555 2.81 12.96 -2.16
C GLY A 555 2.49 12.34 -3.51
N HIS A 556 2.64 13.16 -4.54
CA HIS A 556 2.50 12.78 -5.94
C HIS A 556 3.86 12.77 -6.65
N ILE A 557 3.93 12.09 -7.79
CA ILE A 557 5.10 12.12 -8.68
C ILE A 557 4.99 13.36 -9.56
N TRP A 558 5.94 14.27 -9.45
CA TRP A 558 6.01 15.48 -10.28
C TRP A 558 7.17 15.41 -11.25
N HIS A 559 6.88 15.66 -12.53
CA HIS A 559 7.88 15.84 -13.56
C HIS A 559 7.57 17.09 -14.38
N LYS A 560 8.50 18.05 -14.45
CA LYS A 560 8.34 19.33 -15.18
C LYS A 560 7.00 20.03 -14.88
N ASN A 561 6.62 20.13 -13.60
CA ASN A 561 5.37 20.72 -13.10
C ASN A 561 4.07 19.99 -13.48
N THR A 562 4.16 18.75 -13.95
CA THR A 562 2.99 17.89 -14.20
C THR A 562 2.98 16.73 -13.21
N SER A 563 1.81 16.44 -12.64
CA SER A 563 1.62 15.34 -11.70
C SER A 563 1.27 14.06 -12.44
N HIS A 564 1.85 12.94 -12.02
CA HIS A 564 1.70 11.61 -12.61
C HIS A 564 1.32 10.59 -11.54
N GLN A 565 0.44 9.66 -11.89
CA GLN A 565 0.11 8.52 -11.04
C GLN A 565 1.09 7.36 -11.21
N MET A 566 1.76 7.26 -12.35
CA MET A 566 2.65 6.15 -12.65
C MET A 566 3.80 6.60 -13.54
N ALA A 567 4.94 5.96 -13.35
CA ALA A 567 6.07 5.97 -14.26
C ALA A 567 6.32 4.54 -14.73
N ILE A 568 6.28 4.34 -16.04
CA ILE A 568 6.44 3.03 -16.68
C ILE A 568 7.65 3.05 -17.62
N SER A 569 8.18 1.89 -17.92
CA SER A 569 9.17 1.69 -18.96
C SER A 569 8.55 0.94 -20.12
N THR A 570 8.99 1.26 -21.32
CA THR A 570 8.65 0.52 -22.54
C THR A 570 9.89 -0.17 -23.06
N ASP A 571 9.75 -1.35 -23.66
CA ASP A 571 10.85 -2.15 -24.24
C ASP A 571 11.49 -1.54 -25.49
N THR A 572 11.36 -0.23 -25.69
CA THR A 572 12.06 0.51 -26.73
C THR A 572 13.53 0.62 -26.35
N GLU A 573 14.29 -0.43 -26.63
CA GLU A 573 15.73 -0.45 -26.48
C GLU A 573 16.39 0.44 -27.55
N PHE A 574 17.37 1.23 -27.12
CA PHE A 574 18.24 1.97 -28.01
C PHE A 574 19.68 1.59 -27.71
N ALA A 575 20.45 1.28 -28.74
CA ALA A 575 21.89 1.07 -28.64
C ALA A 575 22.59 1.65 -29.86
N THR A 576 23.56 2.53 -29.65
CA THR A 576 24.47 3.01 -30.70
C THR A 576 25.59 2.00 -30.92
N ILE A 577 26.03 1.80 -32.17
CA ILE A 577 27.30 1.10 -32.44
C ILE A 577 28.44 2.08 -32.12
N ASP A 578 29.04 1.96 -30.94
CA ASP A 578 30.10 2.86 -30.46
C ASP A 578 31.29 2.06 -29.89
N PRO A 579 32.55 2.37 -30.26
CA PRO A 579 33.73 1.71 -29.71
C PRO A 579 33.86 1.84 -28.18
N GLU A 580 33.29 2.86 -27.54
CA GLU A 580 33.30 3.01 -26.07
C GLU A 580 32.48 1.92 -25.35
N ILE A 581 31.56 1.26 -26.05
CA ILE A 581 30.75 0.15 -25.51
C ILE A 581 31.10 -1.21 -26.14
N ASP A 582 32.09 -1.25 -27.03
CA ASP A 582 32.45 -2.44 -27.80
C ASP A 582 33.19 -3.49 -26.95
N ILE A 583 33.11 -4.75 -27.37
CA ILE A 583 33.44 -5.93 -26.56
C ILE A 583 34.95 -6.21 -26.61
N CYS A 584 35.64 -6.13 -25.47
CA CYS A 584 37.04 -6.52 -25.36
C CYS A 584 37.18 -8.02 -25.07
N ARG A 585 37.20 -8.86 -26.11
CA ARG A 585 37.34 -10.33 -25.98
C ARG A 585 38.78 -10.75 -25.61
N VAL A 586 39.19 -10.46 -24.39
CA VAL A 586 40.49 -10.83 -23.84
C VAL A 586 40.30 -11.82 -22.69
N GLY A 587 41.22 -12.77 -22.55
CA GLY A 587 41.20 -13.73 -21.45
C GLY A 587 41.25 -13.04 -20.09
N VAL A 588 40.46 -13.54 -19.14
CA VAL A 588 40.31 -12.92 -17.82
C VAL A 588 41.45 -13.37 -16.91
N SER A 589 42.19 -12.43 -16.33
CA SER A 589 43.30 -12.72 -15.41
C SER A 589 43.14 -12.04 -14.05
N GLU A 590 42.43 -10.92 -13.98
CA GLU A 590 42.18 -10.17 -12.75
C GLU A 590 40.85 -9.40 -12.84
N PRO A 591 40.25 -9.02 -11.70
CA PRO A 591 39.15 -8.06 -11.70
C PRO A 591 39.60 -6.71 -12.27
N CYS A 592 38.80 -6.10 -13.14
CA CYS A 592 39.10 -4.80 -13.72
C CYS A 592 37.85 -3.99 -14.09
N ASP A 593 38.02 -2.68 -14.22
CA ASP A 593 37.06 -1.75 -14.85
C ASP A 593 37.62 -1.32 -16.20
N LEU A 594 37.00 -1.75 -17.29
CA LEU A 594 37.36 -1.34 -18.65
C LEU A 594 36.56 -0.11 -19.12
N TYR A 595 35.59 0.36 -18.34
CA TYR A 595 34.64 1.40 -18.72
C TYR A 595 34.64 2.61 -17.74
N PRO A 596 35.82 3.18 -17.42
CA PRO A 596 35.91 4.27 -16.43
C PRO A 596 35.21 5.56 -16.87
N THR A 597 34.98 5.73 -18.18
CA THR A 597 34.34 6.93 -18.75
C THR A 597 32.82 6.81 -18.87
N LEU A 598 32.25 5.60 -18.77
CA LEU A 598 30.81 5.42 -18.87
C LEU A 598 30.11 5.82 -17.57
N GLN A 599 28.99 6.52 -17.72
CA GLN A 599 28.13 6.94 -16.61
C GLN A 599 26.72 6.41 -16.81
N VAL A 600 26.13 5.87 -15.75
CA VAL A 600 24.71 5.50 -15.76
C VAL A 600 23.86 6.77 -15.74
N GLN A 601 22.87 6.82 -16.62
CA GLN A 601 21.92 7.90 -16.70
C GLN A 601 20.50 7.36 -16.77
N TRP A 602 19.68 7.77 -15.82
CA TRP A 602 18.24 7.58 -15.86
C TRP A 602 17.59 8.69 -16.69
N GLN A 603 16.53 8.35 -17.41
CA GLN A 603 15.82 9.28 -18.29
C GLN A 603 14.32 9.18 -18.04
N ALA A 604 13.71 10.32 -17.72
CA ALA A 604 12.27 10.48 -17.62
C ALA A 604 11.76 11.35 -18.78
N THR A 605 10.87 10.79 -19.61
CA THR A 605 10.29 11.47 -20.77
C THR A 605 8.78 11.41 -20.71
N LEU A 606 8.11 12.53 -21.01
CA LEU A 606 6.65 12.56 -21.08
C LEU A 606 6.21 12.07 -22.47
N ARG A 607 5.38 11.03 -22.52
CA ARG A 607 4.74 10.52 -23.74
C ARG A 607 3.23 10.49 -23.59
N ALA A 608 2.53 10.11 -24.66
CA ALA A 608 1.07 10.03 -24.67
C ALA A 608 0.53 9.06 -23.61
N GLU A 609 1.26 7.98 -23.34
CA GLU A 609 0.90 6.95 -22.36
C GLU A 609 1.27 7.33 -20.91
N GLY A 610 1.92 8.48 -20.68
CA GLY A 610 2.34 8.94 -19.36
C GLY A 610 3.85 9.16 -19.23
N LEU A 611 4.35 9.10 -18.01
CA LEU A 611 5.78 9.28 -17.71
C LEU A 611 6.56 8.00 -18.06
N GLN A 612 7.35 8.05 -19.12
CA GLN A 612 8.22 6.95 -19.54
C GLN A 612 9.61 7.08 -18.93
N VAL A 613 10.11 5.98 -18.37
CA VAL A 613 11.40 5.88 -17.70
C VAL A 613 12.27 4.83 -18.36
N SER A 614 13.54 5.15 -18.53
CA SER A 614 14.57 4.18 -18.91
C SER A 614 15.86 4.41 -18.13
N ILE A 615 16.69 3.38 -18.06
CA ILE A 615 18.06 3.44 -17.57
C ILE A 615 19.01 3.27 -18.75
N GLY A 616 20.09 4.05 -18.79
CA GLY A 616 20.98 4.08 -19.94
C GLY A 616 22.42 4.38 -19.59
N LEU A 617 23.28 4.33 -20.61
CA LEU A 617 24.69 4.68 -20.50
C LEU A 617 24.98 5.96 -21.27
N LYS A 618 25.73 6.86 -20.65
CA LYS A 618 26.22 8.10 -21.21
C LYS A 618 27.72 7.97 -21.43
N GLY A 619 28.17 8.22 -22.66
CA GLY A 619 29.57 8.19 -23.04
C GLY A 619 30.31 9.48 -22.65
N LYS A 620 31.61 9.53 -22.95
CA LYS A 620 32.47 10.68 -22.60
C LYS A 620 32.05 11.98 -23.29
N ASP A 621 31.50 11.86 -24.50
CA ASP A 621 30.95 12.97 -25.30
C ASP A 621 29.63 13.51 -24.75
N GLY A 622 29.08 12.88 -23.70
CA GLY A 622 27.82 13.22 -23.08
C GLY A 622 26.60 12.75 -23.86
N THR A 623 26.77 11.94 -24.90
CA THR A 623 25.65 11.34 -25.64
C THR A 623 25.21 10.04 -24.97
N VAL A 624 23.91 9.78 -25.05
CA VAL A 624 23.31 8.52 -24.60
C VAL A 624 23.70 7.45 -25.61
N LYS A 625 24.39 6.42 -25.15
CA LYS A 625 24.83 5.28 -25.95
C LYS A 625 23.81 4.16 -25.95
N VAL A 626 23.16 3.94 -24.79
CA VAL A 626 22.20 2.85 -24.59
C VAL A 626 21.03 3.31 -23.72
N SER A 627 19.83 2.77 -23.94
CA SER A 627 18.63 2.91 -23.11
C SER A 627 17.91 1.56 -22.99
N GLN A 628 17.54 1.18 -21.77
CA GLN A 628 17.02 -0.13 -21.37
C GLN A 628 15.87 0.01 -20.36
N ASN A 629 15.08 -1.05 -20.26
CA ASN A 629 13.98 -1.15 -19.29
C ASN A 629 14.53 -1.54 -17.90
N PRO A 630 14.40 -0.68 -16.86
CA PRO A 630 14.94 -0.95 -15.53
C PRO A 630 14.19 -2.09 -14.80
N ALA A 631 13.00 -2.47 -15.24
CA ALA A 631 12.24 -3.54 -14.59
C ALA A 631 12.96 -4.90 -14.64
N TYR A 632 13.82 -5.11 -15.64
CA TYR A 632 14.68 -6.31 -15.75
C TYR A 632 15.66 -6.45 -14.58
N ILE A 633 16.02 -5.35 -13.90
CA ILE A 633 16.94 -5.38 -12.77
C ILE A 633 16.40 -6.31 -11.67
N LEU A 634 15.12 -6.16 -11.31
CA LEU A 634 14.50 -6.97 -10.26
C LEU A 634 14.39 -8.44 -10.66
N GLU A 635 13.99 -8.70 -11.90
CA GLU A 635 13.87 -10.05 -12.45
C GLU A 635 15.22 -10.78 -12.48
N ASN A 636 16.27 -10.09 -12.91
CA ASN A 636 17.62 -10.66 -12.97
C ASN A 636 18.22 -10.85 -11.57
N LEU A 637 17.87 -10.00 -10.60
CA LEU A 637 18.26 -10.19 -9.19
C LEU A 637 17.60 -11.40 -8.54
N ALA A 638 16.34 -11.70 -8.86
CA ALA A 638 15.71 -12.94 -8.41
C ALA A 638 16.40 -14.20 -8.96
N ASN A 639 17.10 -14.06 -10.08
CA ASN A 639 17.92 -15.10 -10.71
C ASN A 639 19.43 -14.93 -10.41
N ALA A 640 19.82 -14.06 -9.48
CA ALA A 640 21.22 -13.82 -9.15
C ALA A 640 21.73 -14.69 -7.99
N LEU A 641 23.01 -15.04 -8.07
CA LEU A 641 23.79 -15.65 -6.98
C LEU A 641 24.86 -14.65 -6.54
N LEU A 642 24.75 -14.16 -5.30
CA LEU A 642 25.72 -13.25 -4.71
C LEU A 642 26.85 -14.03 -4.05
N VAL A 643 28.06 -13.87 -4.57
CA VAL A 643 29.27 -14.50 -4.03
C VAL A 643 29.95 -13.49 -3.10
N GLY A 644 29.77 -13.71 -1.81
CA GLY A 644 30.33 -12.86 -0.75
C GLY A 644 31.83 -13.07 -0.50
N LYS A 645 32.36 -12.42 0.54
CA LYS A 645 33.78 -12.50 0.93
C LYS A 645 34.27 -13.94 1.06
N CYS A 646 35.41 -14.23 0.44
CA CYS A 646 36.15 -15.49 0.59
C CYS A 646 37.44 -15.30 1.41
N GLN A 647 38.17 -16.38 1.68
CA GLN A 647 39.46 -16.30 2.37
C GLN A 647 40.56 -15.63 1.52
N HIS A 648 40.39 -15.59 0.20
CA HIS A 648 41.31 -14.92 -0.72
C HIS A 648 41.04 -13.40 -0.78
N SER A 649 42.08 -12.64 -1.12
CA SER A 649 41.93 -11.20 -1.42
C SER A 649 40.93 -10.99 -2.56
N PRO A 650 40.01 -10.01 -2.49
CA PRO A 650 39.14 -9.64 -3.61
C PRO A 650 39.93 -9.31 -4.88
N ASP A 651 41.13 -8.75 -4.72
CA ASP A 651 42.01 -8.30 -5.80
C ASP A 651 43.00 -9.39 -6.25
N ALA A 652 42.81 -10.64 -5.82
CA ALA A 652 43.69 -11.74 -6.21
C ALA A 652 43.63 -11.98 -7.73
N LYS A 653 44.80 -12.00 -8.37
CA LYS A 653 44.97 -12.38 -9.77
C LYS A 653 44.96 -13.90 -9.93
N LEU A 654 44.58 -14.37 -11.10
CA LEU A 654 44.76 -15.76 -11.52
C LEU A 654 46.22 -15.98 -11.94
N ASP A 655 46.79 -17.13 -11.58
CA ASP A 655 48.17 -17.50 -11.96
C ASP A 655 48.34 -17.59 -13.50
N VAL A 656 47.26 -17.99 -14.19
CA VAL A 656 47.17 -18.05 -15.65
C VAL A 656 45.82 -17.49 -16.06
N PRO A 657 45.73 -16.69 -17.14
CA PRO A 657 44.45 -16.25 -17.68
C PRO A 657 43.52 -17.43 -17.93
N ASP A 658 42.27 -17.30 -17.50
CA ASP A 658 41.30 -18.35 -17.63
C ASP A 658 40.88 -18.53 -19.10
N ARG A 659 40.90 -19.78 -19.58
CA ARG A 659 40.62 -20.11 -20.99
C ARG A 659 39.14 -20.27 -21.32
N PHE A 660 38.29 -20.30 -20.29
CA PHE A 660 36.85 -20.51 -20.41
C PHE A 660 36.05 -19.25 -20.02
N SER A 661 36.72 -18.10 -20.00
CA SER A 661 36.09 -16.81 -19.73
C SER A 661 36.73 -15.70 -20.55
N PHE A 662 35.96 -14.65 -20.78
CA PHE A 662 36.39 -13.46 -21.51
C PHE A 662 35.82 -12.20 -20.87
N LEU A 663 36.55 -11.09 -20.98
CA LEU A 663 36.05 -9.80 -20.53
C LEU A 663 34.95 -9.31 -21.47
N THR A 664 33.92 -8.69 -20.92
CA THR A 664 32.82 -8.09 -21.68
C THR A 664 32.32 -6.79 -21.04
N GLY A 665 31.42 -6.11 -21.75
CA GLY A 665 30.82 -4.84 -21.34
C GLY A 665 29.43 -4.95 -20.73
N PRO A 666 28.96 -3.89 -20.06
CA PRO A 666 27.66 -3.85 -19.36
C PRO A 666 26.44 -3.91 -20.31
N VAL A 667 26.64 -3.68 -21.61
CA VAL A 667 25.58 -3.67 -22.64
C VAL A 667 25.42 -5.05 -23.31
N HIS A 668 26.50 -5.83 -23.35
CA HIS A 668 26.53 -7.14 -23.99
C HIS A 668 27.18 -8.16 -23.05
N PRO A 669 26.52 -8.52 -21.95
CA PRO A 669 27.13 -9.33 -20.89
C PRO A 669 27.47 -10.76 -21.31
N PHE A 670 27.03 -11.22 -22.49
CA PHE A 670 27.31 -12.55 -23.03
C PHE A 670 27.29 -12.53 -24.56
N ASP A 671 27.83 -13.59 -25.17
CA ASP A 671 27.82 -13.77 -26.61
C ASP A 671 26.48 -14.33 -27.11
N LEU A 672 25.87 -13.64 -28.08
CA LEU A 672 24.62 -14.08 -28.74
C LEU A 672 24.88 -15.12 -29.85
N LEU A 673 26.14 -15.30 -30.26
CA LEU A 673 26.51 -16.23 -31.31
C LEU A 673 26.69 -17.66 -30.75
N PRO A 674 26.13 -18.72 -31.39
CA PRO A 674 26.18 -20.10 -30.89
C PRO A 674 27.56 -20.77 -30.89
N ILE A 675 28.64 -20.02 -31.11
CA ILE A 675 29.96 -20.56 -31.44
C ILE A 675 30.69 -21.09 -30.18
N ASP A 676 30.33 -20.61 -28.99
CA ASP A 676 31.05 -20.89 -27.73
C ASP A 676 30.11 -21.41 -26.61
N ASP A 677 29.60 -22.64 -26.78
CA ASP A 677 28.84 -23.34 -25.72
C ASP A 677 29.75 -23.60 -24.50
N GLY A 678 29.67 -22.73 -23.49
CA GLY A 678 30.31 -22.92 -22.18
C GLY A 678 31.29 -21.82 -21.74
N MET A 679 31.50 -20.78 -22.54
CA MET A 679 32.31 -19.62 -22.11
C MET A 679 31.54 -18.74 -21.10
N ILE A 680 32.27 -18.17 -20.13
CA ILE A 680 31.74 -17.24 -19.13
C ILE A 680 32.13 -15.80 -19.48
N GLY A 681 31.14 -14.94 -19.72
CA GLY A 681 31.34 -13.51 -19.85
C GLY A 681 31.60 -12.87 -18.49
N VAL A 682 32.71 -12.16 -18.33
CA VAL A 682 33.06 -11.40 -17.12
C VAL A 682 32.91 -9.92 -17.42
N VAL A 683 31.86 -9.31 -16.86
CA VAL A 683 31.53 -7.90 -17.09
C VAL A 683 32.53 -7.04 -16.32
N ALA A 684 33.35 -6.30 -17.07
CA ALA A 684 34.53 -5.60 -16.55
C ALA A 684 34.16 -4.24 -15.93
N VAL A 685 33.43 -4.26 -14.81
CA VAL A 685 32.91 -3.09 -14.09
C VAL A 685 33.26 -3.13 -12.60
N ASP A 686 34.44 -3.68 -12.26
CA ASP A 686 34.85 -3.87 -10.86
C ASP A 686 34.69 -2.59 -10.02
N ARG A 687 34.02 -2.72 -8.87
CA ARG A 687 33.73 -1.61 -7.92
C ARG A 687 32.86 -0.48 -8.47
N ARG A 688 32.18 -0.68 -9.61
CA ARG A 688 31.20 0.26 -10.19
C ARG A 688 29.80 -0.31 -10.06
N ASP A 689 29.25 -0.29 -8.84
CA ASP A 689 27.94 -0.86 -8.51
C ASP A 689 26.83 -0.34 -9.45
N GLU A 690 26.88 0.94 -9.88
CA GLU A 690 25.92 1.49 -10.83
C GLU A 690 25.98 0.84 -12.22
N LEU A 691 27.18 0.54 -12.74
CA LEU A 691 27.35 -0.14 -14.03
C LEU A 691 26.97 -1.62 -13.92
N GLY A 692 27.22 -2.24 -12.77
CA GLY A 692 26.71 -3.57 -12.45
C GLY A 692 25.17 -3.61 -12.46
N LEU A 693 24.52 -2.63 -11.84
CA LEU A 693 23.06 -2.48 -11.89
C LEU A 693 22.54 -2.27 -13.32
N MET A 694 23.21 -1.41 -14.11
CA MET A 694 22.87 -1.21 -15.52
C MET A 694 22.97 -2.52 -16.31
N THR A 695 23.96 -3.36 -16.03
CA THR A 695 24.09 -4.68 -16.67
C THR A 695 22.86 -5.55 -16.39
N LEU A 696 22.31 -5.48 -15.19
CA LEU A 696 21.08 -6.19 -14.81
C LEU A 696 19.82 -5.63 -15.44
N SER A 697 19.86 -4.46 -16.09
CA SER A 697 18.76 -4.00 -16.95
C SER A 697 18.75 -4.67 -18.33
N TYR A 698 19.76 -5.49 -18.65
CA TYR A 698 19.82 -6.20 -19.92
C TYR A 698 18.98 -7.48 -19.93
N LYS A 699 18.65 -7.93 -21.14
CA LYS A 699 17.90 -9.15 -21.38
C LYS A 699 18.76 -10.41 -21.26
N PHE A 700 18.72 -11.06 -20.10
CA PHE A 700 19.39 -12.37 -19.91
C PHE A 700 18.54 -13.54 -20.44
N PRO A 701 19.18 -14.62 -20.91
CA PRO A 701 18.46 -15.84 -21.29
C PRO A 701 17.68 -16.40 -20.10
N SER A 702 16.47 -16.88 -20.36
CA SER A 702 15.65 -17.48 -19.32
C SER A 702 16.31 -18.72 -18.73
N GLY A 703 16.17 -18.89 -17.41
CA GLY A 703 16.70 -20.06 -16.72
C GLY A 703 18.23 -20.08 -16.64
N GLN A 704 18.88 -18.91 -16.58
CA GLN A 704 20.31 -18.82 -16.27
C GLN A 704 20.53 -18.00 -15.01
N PHE A 705 21.50 -18.42 -14.20
CA PHE A 705 21.95 -17.64 -13.07
C PHE A 705 22.93 -16.55 -13.53
N VAL A 706 22.83 -15.38 -12.90
CA VAL A 706 23.86 -14.33 -12.99
C VAL A 706 24.67 -14.36 -11.71
N ILE A 707 26.00 -14.43 -11.82
CA ILE A 707 26.88 -14.34 -10.65
C ILE A 707 27.18 -12.88 -10.38
N LEU A 708 26.89 -12.43 -9.17
CA LEU A 708 27.20 -11.09 -8.69
C LEU A 708 28.34 -11.19 -7.67
N ARG A 709 29.49 -10.59 -7.98
CA ARG A 709 30.63 -10.58 -7.08
C ARG A 709 30.44 -9.50 -6.01
N LYS A 710 30.41 -9.89 -4.73
CA LYS A 710 30.31 -8.95 -3.60
C LYS A 710 31.45 -9.21 -2.60
N GLY A 711 32.68 -8.92 -3.04
CA GLY A 711 33.89 -9.04 -2.23
C GLY A 711 34.57 -10.41 -2.26
N ALA A 712 34.12 -11.34 -3.10
CA ALA A 712 34.85 -12.57 -3.41
C ALA A 712 36.06 -12.29 -4.33
N CYS A 713 37.00 -13.23 -4.43
CA CYS A 713 38.00 -13.20 -5.50
C CYS A 713 37.41 -13.76 -6.81
N LEU A 714 38.00 -13.38 -7.95
CA LEU A 714 37.57 -13.83 -9.28
C LEU A 714 37.55 -15.36 -9.41
N SER A 715 38.56 -16.05 -8.89
CA SER A 715 38.66 -17.52 -8.95
C SER A 715 37.45 -18.21 -8.29
N CYS A 716 37.04 -17.73 -7.11
CA CYS A 716 35.86 -18.26 -6.43
C CYS A 716 34.58 -18.00 -7.23
N CYS A 717 34.42 -16.80 -7.83
CA CYS A 717 33.27 -16.51 -8.69
C CYS A 717 33.22 -17.43 -9.92
N LEU A 718 34.36 -17.66 -10.59
CA LEU A 718 34.45 -18.57 -11.74
C LEU A 718 34.12 -20.01 -11.36
N GLN A 719 34.57 -20.48 -10.19
CA GLN A 719 34.23 -21.81 -9.69
C GLN A 719 32.73 -21.97 -9.46
N VAL A 720 32.10 -20.97 -8.81
CA VAL A 720 30.64 -20.95 -8.61
C VAL A 720 29.91 -20.91 -9.94
N ALA A 721 30.33 -20.04 -10.86
CA ALA A 721 29.72 -19.90 -12.19
C ALA A 721 29.71 -21.23 -12.95
N ARG A 722 30.82 -21.96 -12.98
CA ARG A 722 30.92 -23.28 -13.61
C ARG A 722 30.07 -24.32 -12.92
N HIS A 723 30.07 -24.31 -11.58
CA HIS A 723 29.31 -25.27 -10.79
C HIS A 723 27.80 -25.17 -11.04
N VAL A 724 27.29 -23.95 -11.27
CA VAL A 724 25.86 -23.69 -11.50
C VAL A 724 25.48 -23.50 -12.97
N GLY A 725 26.45 -23.60 -13.89
CA GLY A 725 26.23 -23.34 -15.32
C GLY A 725 25.86 -21.89 -15.64
N ALA A 726 26.25 -20.93 -14.80
CA ALA A 726 26.07 -19.52 -15.08
C ALA A 726 26.98 -19.07 -16.23
N ARG A 727 26.45 -18.25 -17.13
CA ARG A 727 27.20 -17.73 -18.29
C ARG A 727 27.79 -16.35 -18.06
N VAL A 728 27.41 -15.67 -16.97
CA VAL A 728 27.80 -14.28 -16.72
C VAL A 728 28.23 -14.09 -15.27
N ILE A 729 29.35 -13.38 -15.10
CA ILE A 729 29.81 -12.81 -13.83
C ILE A 729 29.83 -11.29 -13.98
N VAL A 730 29.18 -10.58 -13.06
CA VAL A 730 29.30 -9.12 -12.90
C VAL A 730 30.27 -8.86 -11.74
N LEU A 731 31.34 -8.11 -12.03
CA LEU A 731 32.48 -7.93 -11.11
C LEU A 731 32.24 -6.94 -9.96
#